data_AF-A0A3S5D4C4-F1
#
_entry.id   AF-A0A3S5D4C4-F1
#
_cell.length_a   1.000
_cell.length_b   1.000
_cell.length_c   1.000
_cell.angle_alpha   90.00
_cell.angle_beta   90.00
_cell.angle_gamma   90.00
#
_symmetry.space_group_name_H-M   'P 1'
#
loop_
_entity.id
_entity.type
_entity.pdbx_description
1 polymer ?
#
loop_
_entity_poly.entity_id
_entity_poly.type
_entity_poly.pdbx_seq_one_letter_code
_entity_poly.pdbx_strand_id
1 'polypeptide(L)'
;MSAVASGQATKYDILGAHVNEAIDYPSNRNNDKYTVKGLDLDVDAINRKASASAPDANAASGNAKNNPRMGNESANGAFSQTDEDTKKHDAVSSADKKGAVTSGAIHDDVLTGTEKGNQINGSNGDDIISGNAGADTLLGGNGDDKIDGGIGDDFINGGNGDDVISGNAGADILLGGNGNDYLIGGAGNDTLNGGNGDDVLVAGQGRDLLIGGDGNDLYLFTKDSLGTNATTTSLMVGKGDTIDLAHLGLYQAEGIGFSGKAGEMLILRNGSVTTLLGDVDGDGKADIDINVIGEADAVPDMLVLASAPVRPAPVEPAPVDPAPQPIQAVVSATAQEDRVAKLEIPDSVTNGLQIKSIRILEQPDTGHVSVSPEKGISLVMTDAQKGFAHVSFSYEVTLADNTVVRVDADVDLTPAQNADGWGLGEGYMLETDSKGDLILEHGENHRKIFVSGGEHALTKEDIAAMEGTTVAAIEKTYGGWGNWLAKNPEYGATEDMALTAALGMALWNATTAFKTTSNWLLFERGYEYPEAQRLFARGANGESELNPLVVMAYGQGEDPQLGNMNVFQNQSANMVITGVKLGGAQALLGTNLLVDNVTVTSESNFQNVNGLTIRRSDFVDIFRDAPVNDGDTWAQHISRVSGTYIANSQGVRLESNLFDHNGWAEGYDYNLAASSPMPPSMYNHNIYLQSDNYDVSLVDNIIMRGASFGAQVRSGGFIEDNAFIDNNAAVNFFGGGKNAAGESLGNYTLMNGNIITSAGHKRVSLQEGALSFGIDDFGKQTSLIENIIAHMADPANAAEIAEKTVTHHALSTSDTRFFDDTIVYRWAARQSNSLDNNTEGRDVVRMDKTTIQQFASQLLGKEGATIADLAALLRAQAHGQLDAVVDADLIIAFFREGFGLDVSARTGSEMLVFTPDERSDGIRWDNRLNWSTDDLPGTRDGDSVDLTGNAVHFGNYTVAVDDFNFGDFGKLSATSGKLTIDGEIAVGDMGASLSIDRAGQVWINGYRDSDILKIDVAGGRFANKGDMIGTINMHVSDNAQALLAIPGGSFDLMDGSSLAVEGSRVKVGFDGHNGDTGVLRMHDGSTLSFIADVAGLSTLGEFRSGTFGKAPEIDTAIRLGGDLKIDVTAWGADTASVSETLIKADEIVGSFDSIKVIGMAGNRNATIVIDYDADEFRFVMGPANGTGTGEISTIVIGADSNVNWPQKADMQNLWQALHDSQLSSVDDPLLL
;
A
#
# COMPACT_ATOMS: atom_id res chain seq x y z
N MET A 1 -62.50 31.40 -20.01
CA MET A 1 -63.40 30.59 -19.16
C MET A 1 -62.59 30.26 -17.91
N SER A 2 -62.90 30.75 -16.71
CA SER A 2 -64.04 30.37 -15.83
C SER A 2 -64.04 28.85 -15.55
N ALA A 3 -64.00 28.35 -14.31
CA ALA A 3 -64.19 28.98 -13.00
C ALA A 3 -63.51 28.10 -11.89
N VAL A 4 -63.01 28.67 -10.77
CA VAL A 4 -63.61 28.63 -9.41
C VAL A 4 -63.59 27.24 -8.71
N ALA A 5 -63.23 27.07 -7.43
CA ALA A 5 -62.45 27.90 -6.49
C ALA A 5 -62.11 27.13 -5.19
N SER A 6 -60.98 27.50 -4.58
CA SER A 6 -60.75 27.84 -3.15
C SER A 6 -61.28 26.98 -1.98
N GLY A 7 -60.39 26.79 -1.00
CA GLY A 7 -60.73 26.45 0.39
C GLY A 7 -59.60 26.86 1.35
N GLN A 8 -59.41 28.17 1.55
CA GLN A 8 -58.25 28.72 2.27
C GLN A 8 -58.55 29.08 3.74
N ALA A 9 -57.51 28.96 4.58
CA ALA A 9 -57.19 29.76 5.77
C ALA A 9 -58.11 29.72 7.02
N THR A 10 -57.49 29.51 8.20
CA THR A 10 -57.14 30.55 9.21
C THR A 10 -56.80 29.89 10.56
N LYS A 11 -56.21 30.53 11.59
CA LYS A 11 -55.14 31.55 11.79
C LYS A 11 -55.10 31.84 13.32
N TYR A 12 -53.95 32.23 13.88
CA TYR A 12 -53.76 32.64 15.30
C TYR A 12 -53.78 31.49 16.36
N ASP A 13 -53.13 31.59 17.53
CA ASP A 13 -52.42 32.76 18.12
C ASP A 13 -51.20 32.39 19.01
N ILE A 14 -50.46 33.43 19.38
CA ILE A 14 -49.24 33.48 20.19
C ILE A 14 -49.53 33.33 21.69
N LEU A 15 -48.60 32.73 22.46
CA LEU A 15 -48.15 33.22 23.79
C LEU A 15 -46.98 32.37 24.31
N GLY A 16 -45.86 33.02 24.67
CA GLY A 16 -44.68 32.37 25.25
C GLY A 16 -44.34 32.88 26.65
N ALA A 17 -43.32 32.29 27.27
CA ALA A 17 -42.62 32.83 28.43
C ALA A 17 -41.19 32.27 28.52
N HIS A 18 -40.19 33.15 28.56
CA HIS A 18 -38.80 32.79 28.91
C HIS A 18 -38.61 32.81 30.43
N VAL A 19 -37.75 31.92 30.94
CA VAL A 19 -36.90 32.18 32.12
C VAL A 19 -35.54 31.50 31.88
N ASN A 20 -34.45 32.24 32.02
CA ASN A 20 -33.07 31.71 32.02
C ASN A 20 -32.67 31.30 33.45
N GLU A 21 -31.79 30.31 33.61
CA GLU A 21 -30.42 30.48 34.20
C GLU A 21 -29.71 29.15 34.52
N ALA A 22 -28.37 29.21 34.50
CA ALA A 22 -27.38 28.36 35.20
C ALA A 22 -27.16 26.88 34.77
N ILE A 23 -26.18 26.71 33.87
CA ILE A 23 -24.92 25.96 34.06
C ILE A 23 -24.90 24.86 35.15
N ASP A 24 -24.80 23.59 34.75
CA ASP A 24 -23.59 22.75 34.94
C ASP A 24 -23.74 21.40 34.20
N TYR A 25 -22.72 20.94 33.48
CA TYR A 25 -22.68 19.61 32.85
C TYR A 25 -21.66 18.71 33.56
N PRO A 26 -22.10 17.53 34.03
CA PRO A 26 -21.31 16.34 33.79
C PRO A 26 -22.14 15.14 33.31
N SER A 27 -21.70 14.60 32.17
CA SER A 27 -21.68 13.21 31.69
C SER A 27 -22.73 12.14 32.11
N ASN A 28 -23.00 11.29 31.10
CA ASN A 28 -23.52 9.91 31.11
C ASN A 28 -25.04 9.64 31.00
N ARG A 29 -25.40 9.20 29.79
CA ARG A 29 -26.11 7.94 29.43
C ARG A 29 -27.30 7.50 30.31
N ASN A 30 -28.50 7.45 29.72
CA ASN A 30 -28.98 6.20 29.11
C ASN A 30 -30.29 6.37 28.30
N ASN A 31 -30.43 5.52 27.28
CA ASN A 31 -31.67 5.35 26.50
C ASN A 31 -32.74 4.61 27.30
N ASP A 32 -34.01 5.00 27.12
CA ASP A 32 -35.14 4.08 27.25
C ASP A 32 -35.54 3.58 25.86
N LYS A 33 -35.35 2.27 25.60
CA LYS A 33 -35.77 1.61 24.36
C LYS A 33 -37.28 1.41 24.34
N TYR A 34 -37.94 1.70 23.22
CA TYR A 34 -39.12 0.93 22.81
C TYR A 34 -38.66 -0.34 22.09
N THR A 35 -39.28 -1.48 22.40
CA THR A 35 -38.85 -2.81 21.94
C THR A 35 -39.69 -3.29 20.75
N VAL A 36 -39.03 -3.76 19.70
CA VAL A 36 -39.55 -4.84 18.84
C VAL A 36 -38.68 -6.06 19.09
N LYS A 37 -39.28 -7.24 19.24
CA LYS A 37 -38.57 -8.49 19.54
C LYS A 37 -38.29 -9.24 18.25
N GLY A 38 -37.09 -9.83 18.11
CA GLY A 38 -36.99 -10.99 17.23
C GLY A 38 -35.64 -11.37 16.59
N LEU A 39 -34.48 -11.12 17.19
CA LEU A 39 -33.30 -12.01 17.13
C LEU A 39 -32.22 -11.41 18.07
N ASP A 40 -31.82 -12.13 19.11
CA ASP A 40 -30.64 -11.80 19.91
C ASP A 40 -29.68 -12.99 19.82
N LEU A 41 -28.51 -12.76 19.22
CA LEU A 41 -27.30 -13.57 19.48
C LEU A 41 -26.57 -12.90 20.65
N ASP A 42 -26.22 -13.69 21.65
CA ASP A 42 -25.68 -13.23 22.94
C ASP A 42 -24.17 -13.00 22.82
N VAL A 43 -23.73 -11.75 22.94
CA VAL A 43 -22.31 -11.36 22.99
C VAL A 43 -22.05 -10.65 24.33
N ASP A 44 -21.09 -11.21 25.07
CA ASP A 44 -20.39 -10.65 26.23
C ASP A 44 -21.16 -10.35 27.51
N ALA A 45 -21.52 -11.43 28.20
CA ALA A 45 -21.64 -11.45 29.65
C ALA A 45 -20.30 -11.68 30.38
N ILE A 46 -19.32 -10.77 30.28
CA ILE A 46 -18.07 -10.81 31.09
C ILE A 46 -17.71 -9.43 31.69
N ASN A 47 -17.37 -9.44 32.99
CA ASN A 47 -16.84 -8.35 33.83
C ASN A 47 -17.81 -7.17 34.20
N ARG A 48 -17.97 -6.78 35.48
CA ARG A 48 -17.03 -6.93 36.61
C ARG A 48 -17.69 -6.74 38.01
N LYS A 49 -17.01 -7.33 39.03
CA LYS A 49 -16.97 -7.00 40.49
C LYS A 49 -18.04 -7.55 41.46
N ALA A 50 -17.54 -8.39 42.38
CA ALA A 50 -17.74 -8.22 43.83
C ALA A 50 -16.46 -8.62 44.59
N SER A 51 -16.12 -7.93 45.69
CA SER A 51 -14.93 -8.20 46.52
C SER A 51 -15.29 -8.17 48.01
N ALA A 52 -14.84 -9.16 48.81
CA ALA A 52 -14.79 -9.08 50.29
C ALA A 52 -14.00 -10.23 50.99
N SER A 53 -12.82 -9.90 51.51
CA SER A 53 -12.24 -10.30 52.83
C SER A 53 -12.30 -11.74 53.41
N ALA A 54 -11.13 -12.42 53.42
CA ALA A 54 -10.36 -12.94 54.59
C ALA A 54 -10.96 -14.02 55.56
N PRO A 55 -10.19 -14.59 56.53
CA PRO A 55 -9.05 -15.52 56.37
C PRO A 55 -9.11 -16.76 57.31
N ASP A 56 -8.26 -17.80 57.13
CA ASP A 56 -7.41 -18.39 58.21
C ASP A 56 -6.57 -19.63 57.77
N ALA A 57 -5.59 -20.02 58.60
CA ALA A 57 -4.54 -21.01 58.29
C ALA A 57 -4.68 -22.40 58.95
N ASN A 58 -4.04 -23.44 58.38
CA ASN A 58 -2.99 -24.21 59.09
C ASN A 58 -2.27 -25.32 58.28
N ALA A 59 -1.11 -25.75 58.80
CA ALA A 59 -0.19 -26.74 58.23
C ALA A 59 -0.55 -28.22 58.50
N ALA A 60 0.04 -29.17 57.74
CA ALA A 60 1.14 -30.05 58.22
C ALA A 60 1.41 -31.33 57.39
N SER A 61 2.68 -31.52 56.98
CA SER A 61 3.50 -32.77 56.88
C SER A 61 2.94 -34.13 56.40
N GLY A 62 3.72 -34.93 55.64
CA GLY A 62 3.36 -36.37 55.54
C GLY A 62 4.21 -37.47 54.85
N ASN A 63 5.44 -37.27 54.37
CA ASN A 63 6.49 -38.32 54.28
C ASN A 63 6.27 -39.67 53.49
N ALA A 64 6.86 -39.76 52.28
CA ALA A 64 7.61 -40.88 51.65
C ALA A 64 7.28 -42.39 51.89
N LYS A 65 7.28 -43.20 50.79
CA LYS A 65 8.35 -44.20 50.46
C LYS A 65 8.06 -45.17 49.28
N ASN A 66 9.13 -45.44 48.50
CA ASN A 66 9.54 -46.70 47.83
C ASN A 66 8.82 -47.25 46.56
N ASN A 67 9.49 -46.99 45.42
CA ASN A 67 9.94 -47.88 44.30
C ASN A 67 9.98 -49.43 44.55
N PRO A 68 10.21 -50.34 43.55
CA PRO A 68 10.12 -50.28 42.06
C PRO A 68 9.39 -51.48 41.39
N ARG A 69 9.07 -51.40 40.07
CA ARG A 69 9.34 -52.53 39.11
C ARG A 69 9.18 -52.18 37.61
N MET A 70 10.15 -52.60 36.78
CA MET A 70 10.06 -52.68 35.31
C MET A 70 9.30 -53.95 34.84
N GLY A 71 8.80 -53.96 33.60
CA GLY A 71 8.26 -55.16 32.93
C GLY A 71 7.82 -54.96 31.46
N ASN A 72 8.69 -55.37 30.55
CA ASN A 72 8.67 -55.33 29.07
C ASN A 72 7.46 -55.99 28.31
N GLU A 73 7.43 -55.78 26.98
CA GLU A 73 6.82 -56.57 25.86
C GLU A 73 5.44 -56.22 25.25
N SER A 74 5.49 -55.33 24.25
CA SER A 74 5.07 -55.51 22.83
C SER A 74 3.75 -56.20 22.38
N ALA A 75 3.09 -55.53 21.42
CA ALA A 75 2.63 -56.02 20.10
C ALA A 75 1.12 -56.18 19.77
N ASN A 76 0.73 -55.47 18.70
CA ASN A 76 -0.28 -55.75 17.66
C ASN A 76 -1.79 -55.71 17.97
N GLY A 77 -2.54 -54.92 17.18
CA GLY A 77 -3.93 -55.31 16.83
C GLY A 77 -4.96 -54.32 16.26
N ALA A 78 -4.68 -53.64 15.14
CA ALA A 78 -5.67 -53.27 14.08
C ALA A 78 -6.94 -52.41 14.36
N PHE A 79 -6.95 -51.21 13.76
CA PHE A 79 -7.97 -50.69 12.80
C PHE A 79 -9.47 -50.58 13.18
N SER A 80 -9.95 -49.35 13.34
CA SER A 80 -11.18 -48.83 12.69
C SER A 80 -11.24 -47.30 12.78
N GLN A 81 -11.53 -46.62 11.67
CA GLN A 81 -11.85 -45.19 11.63
C GLN A 81 -13.20 -44.88 12.31
N THR A 82 -13.32 -43.66 12.83
CA THR A 82 -14.38 -42.69 12.46
C THR A 82 -13.83 -41.29 12.71
N ASP A 83 -13.87 -40.43 11.70
CA ASP A 83 -13.52 -39.02 11.79
C ASP A 83 -14.62 -38.22 12.53
N GLU A 84 -14.22 -37.20 13.29
CA GLU A 84 -15.03 -36.00 13.52
C GLU A 84 -14.07 -34.85 13.91
N ASP A 85 -14.02 -33.81 13.08
CA ASP A 85 -13.28 -32.59 13.36
C ASP A 85 -13.76 -31.92 14.65
N THR A 86 -12.85 -31.32 15.42
CA THR A 86 -12.86 -29.87 15.72
C THR A 86 -11.75 -29.47 16.71
N LYS A 87 -11.20 -28.26 16.48
CA LYS A 87 -10.23 -27.51 17.30
C LYS A 87 -8.75 -27.86 17.11
N LYS A 88 -8.11 -27.17 16.15
CA LYS A 88 -6.80 -26.58 16.41
C LYS A 88 -6.94 -25.61 17.59
N HIS A 89 -6.01 -25.69 18.54
CA HIS A 89 -5.91 -24.82 19.71
C HIS A 89 -4.42 -24.67 19.97
N ASP A 90 -3.83 -23.61 19.42
CA ASP A 90 -2.43 -23.28 19.65
C ASP A 90 -2.36 -22.74 21.09
N ALA A 91 -1.91 -23.59 22.01
CA ALA A 91 -2.26 -23.49 23.43
C ALA A 91 -1.15 -22.80 24.23
N VAL A 92 -0.97 -21.49 24.04
CA VAL A 92 -0.01 -20.68 24.83
C VAL A 92 -0.21 -20.92 26.34
N SER A 93 0.68 -21.69 26.96
CA SER A 93 0.56 -22.10 28.36
C SER A 93 1.55 -21.33 29.23
N SER A 94 1.03 -20.39 30.03
CA SER A 94 1.83 -19.54 30.92
C SER A 94 1.87 -20.06 32.35
N ALA A 95 3.07 -20.11 32.92
CA ALA A 95 3.34 -20.73 34.21
C ALA A 95 2.95 -19.87 35.43
N ASP A 96 2.17 -20.45 36.35
CA ASP A 96 1.74 -19.78 37.58
C ASP A 96 2.87 -19.73 38.65
N LYS A 97 2.82 -18.75 39.56
CA LYS A 97 3.95 -18.06 40.26
C LYS A 97 4.93 -18.87 41.15
N LYS A 98 5.22 -20.15 40.90
CA LYS A 98 6.00 -20.99 41.82
C LYS A 98 6.74 -22.18 41.17
N GLY A 99 7.66 -21.91 40.24
CA GLY A 99 8.58 -22.92 39.68
C GLY A 99 7.81 -24.07 39.05
N ALA A 100 7.15 -23.77 37.93
CA ALA A 100 6.22 -24.70 37.31
C ALA A 100 6.96 -25.78 36.52
N VAL A 101 6.34 -26.97 36.50
CA VAL A 101 6.56 -27.95 35.43
C VAL A 101 5.47 -27.66 34.40
N THR A 102 5.86 -27.19 33.22
CA THR A 102 5.01 -27.07 32.03
C THR A 102 5.29 -28.24 31.10
N SER A 103 4.25 -28.77 30.45
CA SER A 103 4.35 -29.89 29.53
C SER A 103 3.35 -29.69 28.40
N GLY A 104 3.82 -29.77 27.16
CA GLY A 104 3.02 -29.62 25.95
C GLY A 104 2.07 -30.79 25.68
N ALA A 105 1.42 -30.70 24.53
CA ALA A 105 0.53 -31.68 23.92
C ALA A 105 1.31 -32.57 22.94
N ILE A 106 0.64 -33.12 21.93
CA ILE A 106 1.26 -33.92 20.85
C ILE A 106 1.22 -33.16 19.51
N HIS A 107 1.25 -31.83 19.62
CA HIS A 107 1.14 -30.83 18.57
C HIS A 107 2.01 -29.64 18.95
N ASP A 108 2.48 -28.93 17.93
CA ASP A 108 3.26 -27.69 17.96
C ASP A 108 2.70 -26.70 19.02
N ASP A 109 3.48 -26.45 20.06
CA ASP A 109 3.11 -25.62 21.22
C ASP A 109 4.00 -24.38 21.37
N VAL A 110 3.45 -23.33 21.99
CA VAL A 110 4.22 -22.15 22.43
C VAL A 110 4.27 -22.11 23.96
N LEU A 111 5.46 -22.35 24.52
CA LEU A 111 5.68 -22.56 25.95
C LEU A 111 6.59 -21.48 26.54
N THR A 112 6.09 -20.72 27.52
CA THR A 112 6.84 -19.60 28.13
C THR A 112 7.04 -19.80 29.63
N GLY A 113 8.30 -19.66 30.06
CA GLY A 113 8.76 -19.73 31.43
C GLY A 113 8.45 -18.48 32.27
N THR A 114 9.28 -18.23 33.28
CA THR A 114 9.15 -17.14 34.24
C THR A 114 10.53 -16.63 34.64
N GLU A 115 10.62 -15.53 35.39
CA GLU A 115 11.88 -15.03 35.98
C GLU A 115 12.49 -15.97 37.08
N LYS A 116 12.28 -17.29 37.01
CA LYS A 116 12.86 -18.29 37.92
C LYS A 116 12.92 -19.68 37.29
N GLY A 117 14.04 -20.38 37.50
CA GLY A 117 14.21 -21.85 37.48
C GLY A 117 12.96 -22.68 37.13
N ASN A 118 12.75 -22.90 35.83
CA ASN A 118 11.61 -23.57 35.22
C ASN A 118 11.95 -25.02 34.81
N GLN A 119 10.94 -25.86 34.60
CA GLN A 119 11.09 -27.13 33.89
C GLN A 119 10.01 -27.22 32.81
N ILE A 120 10.41 -27.21 31.54
CA ILE A 120 9.53 -27.16 30.37
C ILE A 120 9.82 -28.38 29.48
N ASN A 121 8.78 -28.94 28.86
CA ASN A 121 8.87 -30.09 27.97
C ASN A 121 7.82 -29.94 26.85
N GLY A 122 8.23 -29.72 25.61
CA GLY A 122 7.33 -29.60 24.45
C GLY A 122 6.66 -30.93 24.08
N SER A 123 7.51 -31.94 23.91
CA SER A 123 7.27 -33.38 23.82
C SER A 123 7.08 -33.97 22.42
N ASN A 124 6.17 -33.46 21.60
CA ASN A 124 5.86 -33.97 20.26
C ASN A 124 5.17 -32.85 19.46
N GLY A 125 5.76 -32.39 18.37
CA GLY A 125 5.36 -31.18 17.65
C GLY A 125 6.59 -30.32 17.39
N ASP A 126 6.48 -29.35 16.49
CA ASP A 126 7.56 -28.39 16.22
C ASP A 126 7.40 -27.21 17.21
N ASP A 127 8.01 -27.31 18.40
CA ASP A 127 7.65 -26.49 19.57
C ASP A 127 8.49 -25.20 19.70
N ILE A 128 7.87 -24.09 20.14
CA ILE A 128 8.56 -22.84 20.49
C ILE A 128 8.62 -22.70 22.02
N ILE A 129 9.82 -22.74 22.58
CA ILE A 129 10.06 -22.76 24.03
C ILE A 129 10.96 -21.60 24.46
N SER A 130 10.55 -20.80 25.46
CA SER A 130 11.40 -19.74 26.05
C SER A 130 11.43 -19.82 27.59
N GLY A 131 12.62 -19.97 28.19
CA GLY A 131 12.84 -20.02 29.64
C GLY A 131 12.69 -18.66 30.34
N ASN A 132 13.12 -17.59 29.67
CA ASN A 132 13.18 -16.18 30.10
C ASN A 132 14.37 -15.85 31.01
N ALA A 133 14.29 -16.16 32.31
CA ALA A 133 15.39 -15.88 33.23
C ALA A 133 15.33 -16.82 34.43
N GLY A 134 16.39 -17.55 34.71
CA GLY A 134 16.28 -18.61 35.71
C GLY A 134 17.55 -19.43 35.91
N ALA A 135 17.34 -20.73 35.77
CA ALA A 135 18.32 -21.81 35.78
C ALA A 135 17.49 -23.05 35.43
N ASP A 136 17.17 -23.12 34.15
CA ASP A 136 15.99 -23.77 33.61
C ASP A 136 16.33 -25.17 33.08
N THR A 137 15.30 -25.97 32.83
CA THR A 137 15.43 -27.27 32.19
C THR A 137 14.42 -27.33 31.07
N LEU A 138 14.87 -27.07 29.85
CA LEU A 138 14.06 -27.02 28.64
C LEU A 138 14.29 -28.30 27.84
N LEU A 139 13.21 -28.98 27.50
CA LEU A 139 13.22 -30.15 26.64
C LEU A 139 12.29 -29.84 25.45
N GLY A 140 12.78 -29.96 24.23
CA GLY A 140 11.96 -29.94 23.01
C GLY A 140 11.12 -31.22 22.96
N GLY A 141 11.41 -32.11 22.02
CA GLY A 141 11.02 -33.52 22.15
C GLY A 141 11.16 -34.35 20.88
N ASN A 142 10.18 -34.22 19.99
CA ASN A 142 10.19 -34.81 18.65
C ASN A 142 9.46 -33.86 17.70
N GLY A 143 10.17 -33.34 16.70
CA GLY A 143 9.77 -32.19 15.89
C GLY A 143 10.95 -31.23 15.81
N ASP A 144 10.88 -30.26 14.90
CA ASP A 144 11.96 -29.30 14.66
C ASP A 144 11.76 -28.09 15.63
N ASP A 145 12.38 -28.13 16.81
CA ASP A 145 12.05 -27.24 17.94
C ASP A 145 12.86 -25.91 17.95
N LYS A 146 12.23 -24.77 18.28
CA LYS A 146 12.91 -23.46 18.52
C LYS A 146 12.96 -23.15 20.02
N ILE A 147 14.14 -23.27 20.64
CA ILE A 147 14.32 -23.18 22.10
C ILE A 147 15.26 -22.04 22.51
N ASP A 148 14.80 -21.19 23.41
CA ASP A 148 15.53 -20.08 24.05
C ASP A 148 15.63 -20.31 25.58
N GLY A 149 16.84 -20.40 26.12
CA GLY A 149 17.10 -20.43 27.57
C GLY A 149 16.77 -19.10 28.24
N GLY A 150 17.49 -18.06 27.83
CA GLY A 150 17.32 -16.69 28.30
C GLY A 150 18.46 -16.26 29.21
N ILE A 151 18.18 -15.88 30.46
CA ILE A 151 19.20 -15.39 31.40
C ILE A 151 19.34 -16.31 32.62
N GLY A 152 20.39 -17.11 32.68
CA GLY A 152 20.72 -17.97 33.82
C GLY A 152 21.41 -19.26 33.38
N ASP A 153 21.98 -20.02 34.33
CA ASP A 153 22.68 -21.27 34.03
C ASP A 153 21.67 -22.38 33.63
N ASP A 154 21.42 -22.55 32.33
CA ASP A 154 20.32 -23.35 31.79
C ASP A 154 20.76 -24.73 31.26
N PHE A 155 19.83 -25.69 31.26
CA PHE A 155 19.98 -26.99 30.60
C PHE A 155 18.93 -27.14 29.50
N ILE A 156 19.37 -27.25 28.26
CA ILE A 156 18.53 -27.37 27.08
C ILE A 156 18.84 -28.67 26.34
N ASN A 157 17.81 -29.37 25.91
CA ASN A 157 17.89 -30.53 25.03
C ASN A 157 16.78 -30.40 23.99
N GLY A 158 17.10 -30.29 22.70
CA GLY A 158 16.12 -30.35 21.61
C GLY A 158 15.43 -31.72 21.56
N GLY A 159 15.90 -32.63 20.73
CA GLY A 159 15.66 -34.07 20.93
C GLY A 159 15.76 -34.92 19.67
N ASN A 160 14.76 -34.80 18.81
CA ASN A 160 14.66 -35.54 17.55
C ASN A 160 13.96 -34.64 16.51
N GLY A 161 14.73 -34.03 15.62
CA GLY A 161 14.31 -33.00 14.67
C GLY A 161 15.50 -32.11 14.36
N ASP A 162 15.41 -31.25 13.35
CA ASP A 162 16.45 -30.26 13.06
C ASP A 162 16.24 -29.04 13.98
N ASP A 163 16.80 -29.06 15.20
CA ASP A 163 16.47 -28.14 16.29
C ASP A 163 17.26 -26.81 16.24
N VAL A 164 16.65 -25.69 16.66
CA VAL A 164 17.30 -24.37 16.81
C VAL A 164 17.34 -23.96 18.28
N ILE A 165 18.53 -23.89 18.87
CA ILE A 165 18.73 -23.74 20.32
C ILE A 165 19.64 -22.55 20.65
N SER A 166 19.19 -21.66 21.53
CA SER A 166 19.99 -20.56 22.11
C SER A 166 20.05 -20.64 23.64
N GLY A 167 21.25 -20.63 24.22
CA GLY A 167 21.46 -20.52 25.68
C GLY A 167 21.32 -19.10 26.21
N ASN A 168 21.67 -18.12 25.38
CA ASN A 168 21.68 -16.69 25.69
C ASN A 168 22.68 -16.27 26.79
N ALA A 169 22.32 -16.10 28.05
CA ALA A 169 23.20 -15.45 29.04
C ALA A 169 23.33 -16.23 30.35
N GLY A 170 24.11 -17.31 30.31
CA GLY A 170 24.32 -18.20 31.44
C GLY A 170 25.66 -18.93 31.43
N ALA A 171 25.68 -20.13 32.00
CA ALA A 171 26.78 -21.07 31.88
C ALA A 171 26.15 -22.41 31.48
N ASP A 172 25.85 -22.51 30.20
CA ASP A 172 24.72 -23.29 29.71
C ASP A 172 25.13 -24.65 29.18
N ILE A 173 24.18 -25.58 29.16
CA ILE A 173 24.38 -26.92 28.59
C ILE A 173 23.33 -27.13 27.51
N LEU A 174 23.75 -27.08 26.25
CA LEU A 174 22.92 -27.25 25.06
C LEU A 174 23.20 -28.63 24.46
N LEU A 175 22.16 -29.42 24.30
CA LEU A 175 22.16 -30.67 23.55
C LEU A 175 21.19 -30.50 22.37
N GLY A 176 21.63 -30.73 21.13
CA GLY A 176 20.73 -30.85 19.98
C GLY A 176 19.94 -32.16 20.11
N GLY A 177 20.35 -33.18 19.39
CA GLY A 177 19.97 -34.55 19.66
C GLY A 177 20.16 -35.51 18.49
N ASN A 178 19.13 -35.61 17.66
CA ASN A 178 19.13 -36.36 16.40
C ASN A 178 18.45 -35.52 15.32
N GLY A 179 19.26 -34.97 14.42
CA GLY A 179 18.86 -33.99 13.41
C GLY A 179 20.05 -33.11 13.08
N ASN A 180 19.87 -32.13 12.21
CA ASN A 180 20.92 -31.17 11.86
C ASN A 180 20.68 -29.89 12.68
N ASP A 181 21.27 -29.83 13.87
CA ASP A 181 20.89 -28.88 14.91
C ASP A 181 21.71 -27.57 14.82
N TYR A 182 21.09 -26.43 15.14
CA TYR A 182 21.74 -25.11 15.21
C TYR A 182 21.82 -24.62 16.66
N LEU A 183 23.02 -24.65 17.26
CA LEU A 183 23.25 -24.34 18.68
C LEU A 183 24.04 -23.03 18.86
N ILE A 184 23.50 -22.09 19.63
CA ILE A 184 24.15 -20.82 20.04
C ILE A 184 24.35 -20.83 21.56
N GLY A 185 25.60 -20.83 22.03
CA GLY A 185 25.90 -20.77 23.49
C GLY A 185 25.45 -19.46 24.11
N GLY A 186 25.95 -18.36 23.57
CA GLY A 186 25.58 -17.01 24.01
C GLY A 186 26.69 -16.36 24.84
N ALA A 187 26.51 -16.15 26.14
CA ALA A 187 27.43 -15.37 26.96
C ALA A 187 27.68 -15.99 28.35
N GLY A 188 28.57 -16.99 28.42
CA GLY A 188 29.31 -17.24 29.66
C GLY A 188 30.43 -18.29 29.60
N ASN A 189 30.13 -19.57 29.82
CA ASN A 189 31.11 -20.66 29.73
C ASN A 189 30.37 -21.97 29.40
N ASP A 190 30.05 -22.14 28.12
CA ASP A 190 28.92 -22.98 27.73
C ASP A 190 29.39 -24.35 27.23
N THR A 191 28.48 -25.33 27.20
CA THR A 191 28.76 -26.68 26.69
C THR A 191 27.71 -27.03 25.65
N LEU A 192 28.12 -27.00 24.38
CA LEU A 192 27.30 -27.33 23.23
C LEU A 192 27.66 -28.73 22.75
N ASN A 193 26.65 -29.56 22.55
CA ASN A 193 26.80 -30.88 21.93
C ASN A 193 25.69 -31.04 20.89
N GLY A 194 26.02 -31.03 19.59
CA GLY A 194 25.05 -31.21 18.51
C GLY A 194 24.35 -32.57 18.62
N GLY A 195 25.00 -33.62 18.16
CA GLY A 195 24.63 -34.99 18.49
C GLY A 195 24.82 -35.97 17.34
N ASN A 196 23.75 -36.19 16.59
CA ASN A 196 23.72 -37.09 15.43
C ASN A 196 23.08 -36.38 14.23
N GLY A 197 23.89 -35.81 13.36
CA GLY A 197 23.51 -35.13 12.12
C GLY A 197 24.64 -34.20 11.68
N ASP A 198 24.41 -33.34 10.69
CA ASP A 198 25.42 -32.36 10.27
C ASP A 198 25.13 -31.02 10.97
N ASP A 199 25.66 -30.84 12.19
CA ASP A 199 25.26 -29.77 13.12
C ASP A 199 26.00 -28.43 12.93
N VAL A 200 25.43 -27.31 13.37
CA VAL A 200 26.08 -25.98 13.41
C VAL A 200 26.20 -25.47 14.84
N LEU A 201 27.43 -25.23 15.30
CA LEU A 201 27.73 -24.81 16.67
C LEU A 201 28.39 -23.43 16.71
N VAL A 202 27.74 -22.46 17.36
CA VAL A 202 28.21 -21.09 17.59
C VAL A 202 28.51 -20.90 19.08
N ALA A 203 29.79 -20.71 19.43
CA ALA A 203 30.21 -20.70 20.83
C ALA A 203 29.63 -19.56 21.66
N GLY A 204 29.69 -18.33 21.16
CA GLY A 204 29.42 -17.14 21.96
C GLY A 204 30.60 -16.72 22.87
N GLN A 205 30.34 -15.76 23.76
CA GLN A 205 31.31 -15.09 24.62
C GLN A 205 31.61 -15.91 25.87
N GLY A 206 32.61 -16.79 25.79
CA GLY A 206 32.95 -17.58 26.97
C GLY A 206 34.25 -18.37 26.92
N ARG A 207 34.28 -19.51 27.61
CA ARG A 207 35.35 -20.50 27.51
C ARG A 207 34.70 -21.86 27.34
N ASP A 208 34.23 -22.04 26.12
CA ASP A 208 33.13 -22.95 25.85
C ASP A 208 33.69 -24.31 25.40
N LEU A 209 32.85 -25.33 25.50
CA LEU A 209 33.14 -26.67 25.04
C LEU A 209 32.13 -27.03 23.95
N LEU A 210 32.60 -27.08 22.71
CA LEU A 210 31.78 -27.45 21.56
C LEU A 210 32.16 -28.87 21.15
N ILE A 211 31.13 -29.70 20.95
CA ILE A 211 31.21 -31.08 20.52
C ILE A 211 30.19 -31.20 19.39
N GLY A 212 30.61 -31.47 18.16
CA GLY A 212 29.68 -31.68 17.05
C GLY A 212 28.94 -33.00 17.28
N GLY A 213 29.49 -34.10 16.77
CA GLY A 213 29.09 -35.44 17.21
C GLY A 213 29.40 -36.53 16.18
N ASP A 214 28.36 -37.29 15.82
CA ASP A 214 28.36 -38.22 14.70
C ASP A 214 27.83 -37.50 13.44
N GLY A 215 28.70 -36.75 12.74
CA GLY A 215 28.31 -35.84 11.66
C GLY A 215 29.44 -35.28 10.79
N ASN A 216 29.12 -34.29 9.98
CA ASN A 216 30.05 -33.34 9.34
C ASN A 216 29.80 -31.91 9.88
N ASP A 217 30.15 -31.69 11.14
CA ASP A 217 29.69 -30.52 11.91
C ASP A 217 30.43 -29.22 11.58
N LEU A 218 29.76 -28.08 11.65
CA LEU A 218 30.31 -26.75 11.44
C LEU A 218 30.47 -25.98 12.76
N TYR A 219 31.73 -25.70 13.13
CA TYR A 219 32.06 -24.83 14.27
C TYR A 219 32.30 -23.41 13.76
N LEU A 220 31.33 -22.53 13.98
CA LEU A 220 31.32 -21.17 13.44
C LEU A 220 31.74 -20.14 14.50
N PHE A 221 32.70 -19.28 14.14
CA PHE A 221 33.17 -18.20 15.01
C PHE A 221 33.03 -16.83 14.33
N THR A 222 32.24 -15.93 14.91
CA THR A 222 32.14 -14.53 14.49
C THR A 222 32.89 -13.60 15.46
N LYS A 223 33.08 -12.34 15.07
CA LYS A 223 33.74 -11.33 15.93
C LYS A 223 32.96 -11.08 17.22
N ASP A 224 31.63 -11.14 17.14
CA ASP A 224 30.73 -10.90 18.26
C ASP A 224 30.69 -12.09 19.22
N SER A 225 30.95 -13.31 18.71
CA SER A 225 31.14 -14.50 19.54
C SER A 225 32.33 -14.34 20.50
N LEU A 226 33.53 -14.01 20.02
CA LEU A 226 34.73 -14.27 20.81
C LEU A 226 35.09 -13.22 21.89
N GLY A 227 34.58 -11.99 21.76
CA GLY A 227 34.89 -10.89 22.67
C GLY A 227 36.35 -10.39 22.59
N THR A 228 36.64 -9.25 23.24
CA THR A 228 37.93 -8.53 23.10
C THR A 228 39.05 -8.99 24.04
N ASN A 229 39.00 -10.23 24.56
CA ASN A 229 40.03 -10.78 25.43
C ASN A 229 40.19 -12.28 25.21
N ALA A 230 41.43 -12.78 25.33
CA ALA A 230 41.82 -14.18 25.17
C ALA A 230 40.94 -15.18 25.97
N THR A 231 39.89 -15.63 25.30
CA THR A 231 39.02 -16.74 25.65
C THR A 231 39.65 -18.06 25.18
N THR A 232 39.34 -19.15 25.88
CA THR A 232 39.87 -20.49 25.56
C THR A 232 38.74 -21.47 25.31
N THR A 233 38.25 -21.50 24.07
CA THR A 233 37.23 -22.45 23.61
C THR A 233 37.89 -23.78 23.25
N SER A 234 37.23 -24.89 23.61
CA SER A 234 37.71 -26.25 23.32
C SER A 234 36.76 -26.94 22.35
N LEU A 235 37.30 -27.51 21.26
CA LEU A 235 36.54 -28.23 20.25
C LEU A 235 36.83 -29.73 20.32
N MET A 236 35.81 -30.57 20.35
CA MET A 236 35.94 -32.03 20.17
C MET A 236 35.48 -32.43 18.78
N VAL A 237 36.37 -32.26 17.79
CA VAL A 237 36.06 -32.50 16.37
C VAL A 237 36.09 -33.98 15.97
N GLY A 238 35.07 -34.38 15.22
CA GLY A 238 34.92 -35.64 14.53
C GLY A 238 35.71 -35.69 13.21
N LYS A 239 35.13 -36.37 12.21
CA LYS A 239 35.81 -36.71 10.95
C LYS A 239 34.91 -36.47 9.74
N GLY A 240 34.77 -35.20 9.44
CA GLY A 240 33.93 -34.61 8.38
C GLY A 240 33.75 -33.12 8.65
N ASP A 241 33.84 -32.76 9.93
CA ASP A 241 33.79 -31.44 10.54
C ASP A 241 34.58 -30.35 9.82
N THR A 242 34.04 -29.13 9.90
CA THR A 242 34.62 -27.88 9.42
C THR A 242 34.70 -26.86 10.56
N ILE A 243 35.85 -26.23 10.74
CA ILE A 243 36.03 -25.09 11.65
C ILE A 243 36.11 -23.83 10.80
N ASP A 244 35.10 -22.95 10.87
CA ASP A 244 35.09 -21.69 10.12
C ASP A 244 35.55 -20.51 10.98
N LEU A 245 36.69 -19.94 10.57
CA LEU A 245 37.30 -18.73 11.13
C LEU A 245 37.38 -17.59 10.09
N ALA A 246 36.78 -17.73 8.90
CA ALA A 246 36.84 -16.72 7.85
C ALA A 246 36.14 -15.41 8.24
N HIS A 247 35.03 -15.50 8.98
CA HIS A 247 34.28 -14.38 9.53
C HIS A 247 35.11 -13.50 10.50
N LEU A 248 36.19 -14.03 11.06
CA LEU A 248 37.16 -13.30 11.89
C LEU A 248 38.20 -12.52 11.07
N GLY A 249 38.25 -12.72 9.74
CA GLY A 249 39.28 -12.14 8.87
C GLY A 249 40.66 -12.78 9.03
N LEU A 250 40.74 -13.97 9.67
CA LEU A 250 41.99 -14.64 9.97
C LEU A 250 42.57 -15.38 8.74
N TYR A 251 43.87 -15.25 8.54
CA TYR A 251 44.67 -15.98 7.54
C TYR A 251 45.92 -16.60 8.19
N GLN A 252 46.42 -17.70 7.63
CA GLN A 252 47.57 -18.41 8.20
C GLN A 252 48.86 -17.57 8.11
N ALA A 253 49.54 -17.39 9.25
CA ALA A 253 50.79 -16.65 9.34
C ALA A 253 51.94 -17.39 8.62
N GLU A 254 52.78 -16.64 7.90
CA GLU A 254 53.91 -17.19 7.12
C GLU A 254 55.11 -17.67 7.99
N GLY A 255 54.95 -17.74 9.32
CA GLY A 255 56.05 -17.95 10.28
C GLY A 255 55.66 -18.68 11.57
N ILE A 256 56.64 -18.85 12.46
CA ILE A 256 56.48 -19.60 13.74
C ILE A 256 55.96 -18.74 14.91
N GLY A 257 55.28 -17.63 14.61
CA GLY A 257 54.82 -16.62 15.55
C GLY A 257 54.31 -15.39 14.79
N PHE A 258 53.44 -14.61 15.43
CA PHE A 258 52.85 -13.41 14.85
C PHE A 258 53.91 -12.36 14.46
N SER A 259 53.69 -11.70 13.32
CA SER A 259 54.54 -10.66 12.78
C SER A 259 54.13 -9.24 13.22
N GLY A 260 53.01 -9.12 13.94
CA GLY A 260 52.39 -7.84 14.29
C GLY A 260 51.58 -7.25 13.13
N LYS A 261 50.78 -8.11 12.48
CA LYS A 261 49.77 -7.71 11.49
C LYS A 261 48.43 -8.27 11.92
N ALA A 262 47.40 -7.45 11.82
CA ALA A 262 46.03 -7.87 12.01
C ALA A 262 45.66 -9.05 11.11
N GLY A 263 44.85 -9.96 11.64
CA GLY A 263 44.33 -11.13 10.95
C GLY A 263 45.29 -12.33 10.87
N GLU A 264 46.42 -12.35 11.57
CA GLU A 264 47.35 -13.49 11.49
C GLU A 264 46.93 -14.66 12.39
N MET A 265 47.10 -15.90 11.92
CA MET A 265 46.82 -17.11 12.70
C MET A 265 48.01 -18.08 12.75
N LEU A 266 48.30 -18.61 13.93
CA LEU A 266 49.32 -19.62 14.18
C LEU A 266 48.69 -20.95 14.62
N ILE A 267 49.01 -22.03 13.90
CA ILE A 267 48.57 -23.39 14.23
C ILE A 267 49.69 -24.12 14.99
N LEU A 268 49.46 -24.42 16.28
CA LEU A 268 50.41 -25.10 17.16
C LEU A 268 49.97 -26.53 17.47
N ARG A 269 50.71 -27.53 17.01
CA ARG A 269 50.45 -28.95 17.33
C ARG A 269 51.20 -29.38 18.59
N ASN A 270 50.49 -29.92 19.59
CA ASN A 270 51.08 -30.42 20.84
C ASN A 270 50.51 -31.81 21.23
N GLY A 271 51.00 -32.86 20.56
CA GLY A 271 50.54 -34.22 20.79
C GLY A 271 49.18 -34.48 20.16
N SER A 272 48.15 -34.70 20.97
CA SER A 272 46.76 -34.95 20.52
C SER A 272 45.86 -33.71 20.58
N VAL A 273 46.44 -32.53 20.80
CA VAL A 273 45.75 -31.24 20.78
C VAL A 273 46.42 -30.33 19.76
N THR A 274 45.60 -29.69 18.92
CA THR A 274 46.03 -28.60 18.04
C THR A 274 45.44 -27.30 18.57
N THR A 275 46.30 -26.36 18.93
CA THR A 275 45.90 -25.03 19.38
C THR A 275 45.94 -24.07 18.19
N LEU A 276 44.84 -23.39 17.90
CA LEU A 276 44.75 -22.30 16.93
C LEU A 276 44.85 -20.99 17.71
N LEU A 277 45.85 -20.17 17.38
CA LEU A 277 46.04 -18.85 17.98
C LEU A 277 45.78 -17.78 16.92
N GLY A 278 44.88 -16.83 17.17
CA GLY A 278 44.59 -15.70 16.27
C GLY A 278 45.04 -14.35 16.86
N ASP A 279 45.74 -13.55 16.07
CA ASP A 279 46.11 -12.13 16.31
C ASP A 279 45.22 -11.28 15.39
N VAL A 280 44.09 -10.82 15.93
CA VAL A 280 43.05 -10.11 15.17
C VAL A 280 43.41 -8.63 15.07
N ASP A 281 43.91 -8.01 16.14
CA ASP A 281 44.21 -6.57 16.19
C ASP A 281 45.60 -6.20 15.63
N GLY A 282 46.52 -7.17 15.55
CA GLY A 282 47.87 -6.99 15.02
C GLY A 282 48.91 -6.57 16.05
N ASP A 283 48.64 -6.65 17.36
CA ASP A 283 49.61 -6.27 18.41
C ASP A 283 50.76 -7.28 18.61
N GLY A 284 50.68 -8.44 17.94
CA GLY A 284 51.70 -9.49 17.99
C GLY A 284 51.47 -10.53 19.09
N LYS A 285 50.27 -10.58 19.69
CA LYS A 285 49.83 -11.60 20.64
C LYS A 285 48.55 -12.27 20.15
N ALA A 286 48.21 -13.41 20.76
CA ALA A 286 46.94 -14.06 20.49
C ALA A 286 45.80 -13.33 21.24
N ASP A 287 44.81 -12.87 20.49
CA ASP A 287 43.49 -12.47 20.97
C ASP A 287 42.57 -13.69 21.17
N ILE A 288 42.82 -14.77 20.42
CA ILE A 288 41.99 -15.98 20.36
C ILE A 288 42.85 -17.22 20.61
N ASP A 289 42.38 -18.17 21.44
CA ASP A 289 43.03 -19.45 21.74
C ASP A 289 42.02 -20.61 21.66
N ILE A 290 41.94 -21.29 20.51
CA ILE A 290 41.03 -22.44 20.32
C ILE A 290 41.81 -23.75 20.43
N ASN A 291 41.40 -24.62 21.35
CA ASN A 291 42.04 -25.93 21.55
C ASN A 291 41.21 -27.06 20.93
N VAL A 292 41.67 -27.55 19.78
CA VAL A 292 41.06 -28.65 19.04
C VAL A 292 41.61 -29.98 19.56
N ILE A 293 40.72 -30.81 20.10
CA ILE A 293 41.01 -32.11 20.73
C ILE A 293 40.39 -33.21 19.86
N GLY A 294 41.20 -33.92 19.07
CA GLY A 294 40.67 -34.88 18.09
C GLY A 294 41.72 -35.37 17.09
N GLU A 295 41.36 -35.47 15.81
CA GLU A 295 42.29 -35.77 14.70
C GLU A 295 43.25 -34.60 14.40
N ALA A 296 44.16 -34.32 15.35
CA ALA A 296 45.11 -33.19 15.34
C ALA A 296 45.93 -33.03 14.04
N ASP A 297 46.11 -34.11 13.27
CA ASP A 297 46.83 -34.08 12.00
C ASP A 297 46.00 -33.54 10.81
N ALA A 298 44.67 -33.63 10.87
CA ALA A 298 43.73 -33.21 9.81
C ALA A 298 43.16 -31.79 10.00
N VAL A 299 43.34 -31.18 11.19
CA VAL A 299 42.82 -29.83 11.52
C VAL A 299 43.07 -28.75 10.45
N PRO A 300 44.22 -28.66 9.75
CA PRO A 300 44.39 -27.65 8.69
C PRO A 300 43.52 -27.87 7.45
N ASP A 301 43.06 -29.11 7.21
CA ASP A 301 42.19 -29.46 6.09
C ASP A 301 40.70 -29.25 6.46
N MET A 302 40.38 -29.13 7.75
CA MET A 302 39.05 -28.77 8.30
C MET A 302 38.84 -27.25 8.38
N LEU A 303 39.86 -26.43 8.12
CA LEU A 303 39.90 -25.03 8.54
C LEU A 303 39.54 -24.07 7.39
N VAL A 304 38.43 -23.35 7.52
CA VAL A 304 38.03 -22.30 6.58
C VAL A 304 38.57 -20.95 7.05
N LEU A 305 39.32 -20.27 6.17
CA LEU A 305 40.08 -19.06 6.45
C LEU A 305 39.76 -17.95 5.44
N ALA A 306 39.98 -16.70 5.84
CA ALA A 306 39.86 -15.56 4.95
C ALA A 306 40.90 -15.61 3.82
N SER A 307 40.47 -15.37 2.58
CA SER A 307 41.35 -15.30 1.42
C SER A 307 42.24 -14.05 1.48
N ALA A 308 43.56 -14.23 1.49
CA ALA A 308 44.51 -13.11 1.45
C ALA A 308 44.32 -12.27 0.17
N PRO A 309 44.30 -10.92 0.25
CA PRO A 309 43.93 -10.08 -0.88
C PRO A 309 45.06 -9.98 -1.93
N VAL A 310 44.78 -10.25 -3.22
CA VAL A 310 45.31 -9.51 -4.40
C VAL A 310 44.73 -9.97 -5.77
N ARG A 311 44.75 -9.00 -6.70
CA ARG A 311 44.20 -8.87 -8.08
C ARG A 311 44.91 -9.74 -9.19
N PRO A 312 44.50 -9.73 -10.49
CA PRO A 312 43.93 -10.88 -11.21
C PRO A 312 44.82 -11.57 -12.31
N ALA A 313 44.24 -12.60 -12.94
CA ALA A 313 44.76 -13.72 -13.77
C ALA A 313 45.30 -13.38 -15.20
N PRO A 314 45.65 -14.35 -16.12
CA PRO A 314 45.60 -15.83 -16.05
C PRO A 314 46.79 -16.62 -16.67
N VAL A 315 46.91 -17.93 -16.37
CA VAL A 315 46.86 -19.10 -17.31
C VAL A 315 46.71 -20.40 -16.46
N GLU A 316 45.93 -21.34 -16.99
CA GLU A 316 45.26 -22.52 -16.40
C GLU A 316 46.15 -23.71 -15.93
N PRO A 317 45.80 -24.40 -14.82
CA PRO A 317 46.34 -25.69 -14.40
C PRO A 317 45.46 -26.91 -14.79
N ALA A 318 46.03 -28.12 -14.72
CA ALA A 318 45.37 -29.39 -15.07
C ALA A 318 44.41 -29.90 -13.98
N PRO A 319 43.41 -30.76 -14.31
CA PRO A 319 42.23 -30.95 -13.48
C PRO A 319 42.45 -31.85 -12.25
N VAL A 320 41.74 -31.50 -11.18
CA VAL A 320 41.45 -32.35 -10.02
C VAL A 320 40.05 -32.95 -10.24
N ASP A 321 39.80 -34.18 -9.79
CA ASP A 321 38.43 -34.75 -9.84
C ASP A 321 37.49 -33.87 -8.99
N PRO A 322 36.31 -33.50 -9.50
CA PRO A 322 35.56 -32.37 -8.97
C PRO A 322 34.79 -32.72 -7.69
N ALA A 323 34.67 -31.74 -6.78
CA ALA A 323 33.51 -31.68 -5.89
C ALA A 323 32.23 -31.69 -6.75
N PRO A 324 31.09 -32.25 -6.26
CA PRO A 324 29.85 -32.28 -7.01
C PRO A 324 29.57 -30.90 -7.61
N GLN A 325 29.64 -30.79 -8.93
CA GLN A 325 29.42 -29.51 -9.59
C GLN A 325 27.97 -29.12 -9.37
N PRO A 326 27.65 -27.83 -9.17
CA PRO A 326 26.26 -27.39 -9.18
C PRO A 326 25.61 -27.91 -10.46
N ILE A 327 24.48 -28.60 -10.32
CA ILE A 327 23.76 -29.18 -11.46
C ILE A 327 23.06 -28.03 -12.17
N GLN A 328 23.80 -27.34 -13.05
CA GLN A 328 23.22 -26.30 -13.90
C GLN A 328 22.21 -26.94 -14.85
N ALA A 329 20.93 -26.76 -14.53
CA ALA A 329 19.84 -27.00 -15.45
C ALA A 329 19.53 -25.70 -16.19
N VAL A 330 19.26 -25.80 -17.49
CA VAL A 330 18.70 -24.70 -18.28
C VAL A 330 17.24 -25.01 -18.55
N VAL A 331 16.35 -24.11 -18.13
CA VAL A 331 14.91 -24.22 -18.39
C VAL A 331 14.58 -23.33 -19.58
N SER A 332 14.15 -23.95 -20.68
CA SER A 332 13.60 -23.25 -21.84
C SER A 332 12.07 -23.25 -21.79
N ALA A 333 11.46 -22.09 -21.53
CA ALA A 333 10.01 -21.92 -21.49
C ALA A 333 9.52 -20.91 -22.53
N THR A 334 8.20 -20.67 -22.62
CA THR A 334 7.64 -19.62 -23.48
C THR A 334 6.54 -18.86 -22.73
N ALA A 335 6.63 -17.53 -22.72
CA ALA A 335 5.63 -16.62 -22.14
C ALA A 335 5.07 -15.65 -23.21
N GLN A 336 4.11 -14.81 -22.83
CA GLN A 336 3.53 -13.79 -23.71
C GLN A 336 3.72 -12.39 -23.11
N GLU A 337 4.21 -11.46 -23.93
CA GLU A 337 3.92 -10.04 -23.78
C GLU A 337 4.35 -9.38 -22.47
N ASP A 338 3.51 -8.62 -21.75
CA ASP A 338 2.03 -8.44 -21.76
C ASP A 338 1.13 -9.43 -20.99
N ARG A 339 1.68 -10.41 -20.25
CA ARG A 339 0.96 -11.31 -19.30
C ARG A 339 1.79 -11.70 -18.07
N VAL A 340 1.11 -12.22 -17.04
CA VAL A 340 1.71 -13.12 -16.04
C VAL A 340 1.79 -14.54 -16.63
N ALA A 341 2.89 -15.24 -16.40
CA ALA A 341 3.08 -16.65 -16.74
C ALA A 341 3.61 -17.44 -15.53
N LYS A 342 2.91 -18.50 -15.12
CA LYS A 342 3.45 -19.47 -14.16
C LYS A 342 4.43 -20.41 -14.87
N LEU A 343 5.62 -20.58 -14.30
CA LEU A 343 6.70 -21.38 -14.85
C LEU A 343 6.86 -22.67 -14.01
N GLU A 344 6.67 -23.83 -14.63
CA GLU A 344 6.90 -25.12 -14.00
C GLU A 344 8.41 -25.39 -13.86
N ILE A 345 8.84 -25.77 -12.65
CA ILE A 345 10.20 -26.25 -12.42
C ILE A 345 10.29 -27.70 -12.95
N PRO A 346 11.15 -28.01 -13.94
CA PRO A 346 11.12 -29.32 -14.58
C PRO A 346 11.52 -30.48 -13.67
N ASP A 347 10.99 -31.68 -13.94
CA ASP A 347 11.37 -32.94 -13.29
C ASP A 347 12.90 -33.21 -13.32
N SER A 348 13.64 -32.61 -14.26
CA SER A 348 15.10 -32.72 -14.32
C SER A 348 15.84 -31.87 -13.29
N VAL A 349 15.18 -30.87 -12.71
CA VAL A 349 15.67 -30.05 -11.59
C VAL A 349 15.33 -30.74 -10.28
N THR A 350 14.06 -31.16 -10.10
CA THR A 350 13.59 -31.78 -8.86
C THR A 350 14.01 -33.25 -8.71
N ASN A 351 14.32 -33.94 -9.80
CA ASN A 351 14.59 -35.39 -9.85
C ASN A 351 13.49 -36.23 -9.16
N GLY A 352 12.25 -35.72 -9.12
CA GLY A 352 11.10 -36.33 -8.43
C GLY A 352 11.06 -36.14 -6.91
N LEU A 353 11.97 -35.34 -6.34
CA LEU A 353 11.92 -34.89 -4.94
C LEU A 353 10.96 -33.71 -4.78
N GLN A 354 10.51 -33.47 -3.55
CA GLN A 354 9.74 -32.27 -3.21
C GLN A 354 10.69 -31.06 -3.08
N ILE A 355 10.17 -29.87 -3.35
CA ILE A 355 10.91 -28.61 -3.21
C ILE A 355 10.81 -28.13 -1.75
N LYS A 356 11.97 -27.89 -1.11
CA LYS A 356 12.08 -27.27 0.22
C LYS A 356 11.90 -25.76 0.10
N SER A 357 12.70 -25.08 -0.72
CA SER A 357 12.61 -23.64 -0.99
C SER A 357 13.09 -23.28 -2.39
N ILE A 358 12.79 -22.06 -2.83
CA ILE A 358 13.32 -21.45 -4.07
C ILE A 358 13.82 -20.05 -3.72
N ARG A 359 15.01 -19.67 -4.17
CA ARG A 359 15.56 -18.31 -4.03
C ARG A 359 15.88 -17.73 -5.40
N ILE A 360 15.41 -16.52 -5.69
CA ILE A 360 15.80 -15.81 -6.92
C ILE A 360 17.19 -15.21 -6.71
N LEU A 361 18.11 -15.44 -7.65
CA LEU A 361 19.47 -14.89 -7.59
C LEU A 361 19.62 -13.62 -8.44
N GLU A 362 19.00 -13.59 -9.61
CA GLU A 362 19.11 -12.49 -10.58
C GLU A 362 17.74 -12.28 -11.25
N GLN A 363 17.22 -11.06 -11.21
CA GLN A 363 16.01 -10.64 -11.94
C GLN A 363 16.31 -10.42 -13.44
N PRO A 364 15.31 -10.56 -14.34
CA PRO A 364 15.50 -10.30 -15.76
C PRO A 364 15.65 -8.79 -16.09
N ASP A 365 16.25 -8.48 -17.25
CA ASP A 365 16.38 -7.11 -17.79
C ASP A 365 15.02 -6.39 -18.01
N THR A 366 13.93 -7.14 -18.14
CA THR A 366 12.55 -6.64 -18.29
C THR A 366 11.56 -7.66 -17.74
N GLY A 367 10.44 -7.17 -17.21
CA GLY A 367 9.52 -7.98 -16.38
C GLY A 367 10.05 -8.16 -14.96
N HIS A 368 9.41 -9.05 -14.21
CA HIS A 368 9.76 -9.34 -12.82
C HIS A 368 9.47 -10.81 -12.51
N VAL A 369 10.33 -11.45 -11.71
CA VAL A 369 10.17 -12.85 -11.29
C VAL A 369 10.02 -12.93 -9.77
N SER A 370 9.08 -13.75 -9.32
CA SER A 370 8.84 -14.04 -7.90
C SER A 370 8.56 -15.52 -7.67
N VAL A 371 8.60 -15.90 -6.39
CA VAL A 371 8.27 -17.25 -5.90
C VAL A 371 6.94 -17.15 -5.16
N SER A 372 5.96 -17.97 -5.53
CA SER A 372 4.68 -18.03 -4.82
C SER A 372 4.73 -18.96 -3.59
N PRO A 373 3.84 -18.80 -2.59
CA PRO A 373 3.81 -19.65 -1.41
C PRO A 373 3.70 -21.16 -1.71
N GLU A 374 3.02 -21.53 -2.79
CA GLU A 374 2.96 -22.92 -3.27
C GLU A 374 4.25 -23.43 -3.94
N LYS A 375 5.35 -22.66 -3.87
CA LYS A 375 6.67 -22.94 -4.46
C LYS A 375 6.63 -23.01 -6.00
N GLY A 376 5.78 -22.17 -6.60
CA GLY A 376 5.79 -21.90 -8.04
C GLY A 376 6.67 -20.70 -8.37
N ILE A 377 7.03 -20.53 -9.65
CA ILE A 377 7.69 -19.32 -10.15
C ILE A 377 6.69 -18.55 -11.01
N SER A 378 6.50 -17.27 -10.72
CA SER A 378 5.69 -16.36 -11.54
C SER A 378 6.61 -15.39 -12.29
N LEU A 379 6.48 -15.36 -13.62
CA LEU A 379 7.08 -14.33 -14.48
C LEU A 379 6.01 -13.31 -14.84
N VAL A 380 6.14 -12.09 -14.32
CA VAL A 380 5.20 -10.99 -14.51
C VAL A 380 5.72 -10.05 -15.60
N MET A 381 5.02 -10.01 -16.74
CA MET A 381 5.37 -9.16 -17.89
C MET A 381 4.35 -8.05 -18.20
N THR A 382 3.39 -7.85 -17.29
CA THR A 382 2.21 -6.99 -17.47
C THR A 382 2.55 -5.51 -17.73
N ASP A 383 3.55 -4.99 -17.01
CA ASP A 383 4.10 -3.62 -17.12
C ASP A 383 5.54 -3.61 -17.68
N ALA A 384 5.94 -4.70 -18.35
CA ALA A 384 7.29 -4.88 -18.85
C ALA A 384 7.55 -4.07 -20.14
N GLN A 385 8.82 -3.76 -20.40
CA GLN A 385 9.24 -3.22 -21.69
C GLN A 385 9.05 -4.30 -22.78
N LYS A 386 8.24 -3.98 -23.79
CA LYS A 386 7.89 -4.85 -24.92
C LYS A 386 8.96 -4.83 -26.03
N GLY A 387 8.97 -5.85 -26.87
CA GLY A 387 9.85 -6.03 -28.02
C GLY A 387 11.06 -6.94 -27.77
N PHE A 388 11.09 -7.67 -26.66
CA PHE A 388 12.14 -8.62 -26.32
C PHE A 388 11.82 -9.99 -26.95
N ALA A 389 12.87 -10.71 -27.37
CA ALA A 389 12.70 -12.04 -27.97
C ALA A 389 12.71 -13.17 -26.91
N HIS A 390 13.40 -12.95 -25.81
CA HIS A 390 13.49 -13.80 -24.63
C HIS A 390 13.83 -12.94 -23.42
N VAL A 391 13.60 -13.47 -22.22
CA VAL A 391 14.13 -12.96 -20.96
C VAL A 391 14.87 -14.08 -20.23
N SER A 392 15.94 -13.73 -19.53
CA SER A 392 16.75 -14.68 -18.77
C SER A 392 16.92 -14.21 -17.33
N PHE A 393 16.91 -15.15 -16.39
CA PHE A 393 17.02 -14.93 -14.96
C PHE A 393 17.61 -16.18 -14.30
N SER A 394 18.11 -16.09 -13.06
CA SER A 394 18.67 -17.26 -12.35
C SER A 394 18.09 -17.42 -10.95
N TYR A 395 17.96 -18.67 -10.51
CA TYR A 395 17.40 -19.06 -9.22
C TYR A 395 18.02 -20.34 -8.69
N GLU A 396 17.87 -20.59 -7.39
CA GLU A 396 18.25 -21.83 -6.73
C GLU A 396 17.02 -22.55 -6.20
N VAL A 397 17.01 -23.87 -6.34
CA VAL A 397 15.98 -24.76 -5.78
C VAL A 397 16.64 -25.65 -4.74
N THR A 398 16.23 -25.53 -3.49
CA THR A 398 16.59 -26.47 -2.44
C THR A 398 15.57 -27.59 -2.44
N LEU A 399 16.02 -28.84 -2.55
CA LEU A 399 15.17 -30.03 -2.54
C LEU A 399 15.02 -30.59 -1.12
N ALA A 400 14.06 -31.51 -0.93
CA ALA A 400 13.77 -32.14 0.36
C ALA A 400 14.90 -33.04 0.92
N ASP A 401 15.97 -33.28 0.16
CA ASP A 401 17.21 -33.93 0.62
C ASP A 401 18.35 -32.91 0.85
N ASN A 402 18.01 -31.62 0.98
CA ASN A 402 18.91 -30.47 1.05
C ASN A 402 19.84 -30.30 -0.17
N THR A 403 19.63 -31.02 -1.28
CA THR A 403 20.34 -30.73 -2.55
C THR A 403 19.93 -29.35 -3.06
N VAL A 404 20.89 -28.45 -3.21
CA VAL A 404 20.70 -27.15 -3.87
C VAL A 404 21.03 -27.27 -5.36
N VAL A 405 20.08 -26.89 -6.21
CA VAL A 405 20.20 -26.90 -7.67
C VAL A 405 20.08 -25.48 -8.20
N ARG A 406 21.18 -24.92 -8.71
CA ARG A 406 21.17 -23.64 -9.44
C ARG A 406 20.63 -23.85 -10.86
N VAL A 407 19.68 -22.99 -11.22
CA VAL A 407 18.98 -23.01 -12.51
C VAL A 407 19.17 -21.65 -13.18
N ASP A 408 19.64 -21.68 -14.43
CA ASP A 408 19.68 -20.49 -15.29
C ASP A 408 18.52 -20.64 -16.29
N ALA A 409 17.50 -19.79 -16.20
CA ALA A 409 16.29 -19.86 -17.01
C ALA A 409 16.36 -18.94 -18.23
N ASP A 410 15.80 -19.41 -19.35
CA ASP A 410 15.68 -18.66 -20.60
C ASP A 410 14.25 -18.84 -21.15
N VAL A 411 13.49 -17.76 -21.21
CA VAL A 411 12.06 -17.79 -21.55
C VAL A 411 11.83 -17.04 -22.84
N ASP A 412 11.53 -17.77 -23.92
CA ASP A 412 11.11 -17.19 -25.21
C ASP A 412 9.85 -16.35 -25.01
N LEU A 413 9.80 -15.15 -25.60
CA LEU A 413 8.62 -14.28 -25.55
C LEU A 413 7.83 -14.33 -26.86
N THR A 414 6.51 -14.46 -26.72
CA THR A 414 5.55 -14.28 -27.81
C THR A 414 5.01 -12.84 -27.81
N PRO A 415 4.87 -12.19 -28.99
CA PRO A 415 4.54 -10.76 -29.06
C PRO A 415 3.18 -10.38 -28.48
N ALA A 416 3.12 -9.15 -27.97
CA ALA A 416 1.97 -8.58 -27.29
C ALA A 416 0.72 -8.66 -28.17
N GLN A 417 -0.38 -9.11 -27.59
CA GLN A 417 -1.68 -9.05 -28.27
C GLN A 417 -2.37 -7.70 -28.00
N ASN A 418 -1.95 -7.00 -26.94
CA ASN A 418 -2.35 -5.65 -26.56
C ASN A 418 -1.20 -4.66 -26.80
N ALA A 419 -1.39 -3.72 -27.75
CA ALA A 419 -0.38 -2.70 -28.05
C ALA A 419 -0.16 -1.72 -26.89
N ASP A 420 -1.24 -1.31 -26.24
CA ASP A 420 -1.27 -0.16 -25.33
C ASP A 420 -1.08 -0.55 -23.84
N GLY A 421 -1.08 -1.85 -23.52
CA GLY A 421 -0.74 -2.37 -22.19
C GLY A 421 -1.92 -2.49 -21.23
N TRP A 422 -1.61 -2.83 -19.99
CA TRP A 422 -2.60 -2.95 -18.92
C TRP A 422 -2.85 -1.60 -18.25
N GLY A 423 -3.95 -1.50 -17.51
CA GLY A 423 -4.15 -0.40 -16.58
C GLY A 423 -3.36 -0.63 -15.29
N LEU A 424 -2.64 0.38 -14.82
CA LEU A 424 -1.86 0.35 -13.59
C LEU A 424 -2.64 0.92 -12.38
N GLY A 425 -3.85 1.46 -12.60
CA GLY A 425 -4.66 2.06 -11.54
C GLY A 425 -4.28 3.50 -11.19
N GLU A 426 -3.70 4.28 -12.12
CA GLU A 426 -3.17 5.64 -11.93
C GLU A 426 -4.24 6.74 -11.73
N GLY A 427 -5.43 6.37 -11.27
CA GLY A 427 -6.53 7.26 -10.93
C GLY A 427 -6.08 8.35 -9.95
N TYR A 428 -6.59 9.57 -10.12
CA TYR A 428 -6.25 10.67 -9.21
C TYR A 428 -7.11 10.58 -7.96
N MET A 429 -6.50 10.19 -6.84
CA MET A 429 -7.18 10.01 -5.56
C MET A 429 -6.36 10.59 -4.41
N LEU A 430 -7.06 11.15 -3.43
CA LEU A 430 -6.49 11.75 -2.21
C LEU A 430 -6.77 10.85 -1.00
N GLU A 431 -6.21 11.20 0.14
CA GLU A 431 -6.55 10.57 1.42
C GLU A 431 -8.04 10.71 1.74
N THR A 432 -8.62 9.68 2.36
CA THR A 432 -10.01 9.66 2.84
C THR A 432 -10.08 9.31 4.32
N ASP A 433 -11.07 9.86 5.01
CA ASP A 433 -11.40 9.44 6.38
C ASP A 433 -12.10 8.06 6.41
N SER A 434 -12.42 7.57 7.61
CA SER A 434 -13.10 6.28 7.81
C SER A 434 -14.55 6.20 7.31
N LYS A 435 -15.07 7.25 6.66
CA LYS A 435 -16.35 7.26 5.94
C LYS A 435 -16.17 7.36 4.43
N GLY A 436 -14.92 7.36 3.96
CA GLY A 436 -14.57 7.61 2.57
C GLY A 436 -14.67 9.07 2.15
N ASP A 437 -14.82 10.03 3.07
CA ASP A 437 -14.82 11.47 2.76
C ASP A 437 -13.39 11.97 2.55
N LEU A 438 -13.18 12.82 1.54
CA LEU A 438 -11.85 13.35 1.19
C LEU A 438 -11.25 14.20 2.31
N ILE A 439 -10.01 13.89 2.70
CA ILE A 439 -9.19 14.75 3.54
C ILE A 439 -8.49 15.76 2.63
N LEU A 440 -9.04 16.97 2.57
CA LEU A 440 -8.56 18.03 1.69
C LEU A 440 -7.59 18.96 2.39
N GLU A 441 -6.34 18.94 1.93
CA GLU A 441 -5.29 19.88 2.32
C GLU A 441 -5.20 21.08 1.36
N HIS A 442 -4.45 22.09 1.77
CA HIS A 442 -4.10 23.22 0.91
C HIS A 442 -2.62 23.55 1.04
N GLY A 443 -2.06 24.23 0.04
CA GLY A 443 -0.70 24.75 -0.02
C GLY A 443 -0.61 26.17 0.56
N GLU A 444 0.48 26.87 0.23
CA GLU A 444 0.79 28.20 0.78
C GLU A 444 -0.01 29.32 0.11
N ASN A 445 -0.31 29.17 -1.17
CA ASN A 445 -1.07 30.14 -1.96
C ASN A 445 -2.58 29.87 -1.85
N HIS A 446 -3.07 29.86 -0.61
CA HIS A 446 -4.46 29.51 -0.26
C HIS A 446 -5.31 30.71 0.16
N ARG A 447 -6.56 30.72 -0.30
CA ARG A 447 -7.67 31.55 0.18
C ARG A 447 -8.98 30.77 0.03
N LYS A 448 -9.80 30.79 1.08
CA LYS A 448 -11.22 30.39 1.01
C LYS A 448 -12.06 31.56 0.47
N ILE A 449 -13.00 31.26 -0.43
CA ILE A 449 -13.95 32.22 -1.00
C ILE A 449 -15.36 31.71 -0.73
N PHE A 450 -16.00 32.28 0.29
CA PHE A 450 -17.36 31.97 0.68
C PHE A 450 -18.36 32.73 -0.20
N VAL A 451 -19.34 32.01 -0.73
CA VAL A 451 -20.43 32.49 -1.58
C VAL A 451 -21.76 32.14 -0.95
N SER A 452 -22.68 33.11 -0.90
CA SER A 452 -24.02 32.92 -0.35
C SER A 452 -25.09 33.41 -1.32
N GLY A 453 -26.26 32.75 -1.30
CA GLY A 453 -27.51 33.18 -1.94
C GLY A 453 -28.49 33.83 -0.96
N GLY A 454 -28.14 33.88 0.33
CA GLY A 454 -28.95 34.47 1.40
C GLY A 454 -28.89 35.99 1.46
N GLU A 455 -29.79 36.58 2.26
CA GLU A 455 -29.86 38.05 2.44
C GLU A 455 -28.61 38.66 3.12
N HIS A 456 -27.73 37.82 3.67
CA HIS A 456 -26.47 38.25 4.30
C HIS A 456 -25.30 38.35 3.30
N ALA A 457 -25.46 37.85 2.06
CA ALA A 457 -24.42 37.85 1.05
C ALA A 457 -24.08 39.29 0.60
N LEU A 458 -22.82 39.68 0.71
CA LEU A 458 -22.38 41.04 0.42
C LEU A 458 -22.56 41.40 -1.07
N THR A 459 -23.25 42.51 -1.29
CA THR A 459 -23.42 43.13 -2.63
C THR A 459 -22.31 44.15 -2.91
N LYS A 460 -22.27 44.66 -4.15
CA LYS A 460 -21.37 45.77 -4.52
C LYS A 460 -21.66 47.02 -3.70
N GLU A 461 -22.94 47.25 -3.42
CA GLU A 461 -23.46 48.40 -2.69
C GLU A 461 -23.05 48.34 -1.21
N ASP A 462 -23.11 47.17 -0.58
CA ASP A 462 -22.71 46.97 0.82
C ASP A 462 -21.20 47.20 0.99
N ILE A 463 -20.37 46.56 0.16
CA ILE A 463 -18.91 46.73 0.19
C ILE A 463 -18.53 48.19 -0.08
N ALA A 464 -19.14 48.84 -1.09
CA ALA A 464 -18.88 50.25 -1.36
C ALA A 464 -19.27 51.17 -0.19
N ALA A 465 -20.31 50.81 0.58
CA ALA A 465 -20.72 51.55 1.77
C ALA A 465 -19.77 51.32 2.95
N MET A 466 -19.31 50.09 3.19
CA MET A 466 -18.30 49.74 4.21
C MET A 466 -16.98 50.49 3.96
N GLU A 467 -16.52 50.53 2.71
CA GLU A 467 -15.32 51.25 2.26
C GLU A 467 -15.49 52.78 2.19
N GLY A 468 -16.67 53.32 2.46
CA GLY A 468 -16.95 54.76 2.35
C GLY A 468 -16.75 55.33 0.94
N THR A 469 -16.95 54.52 -0.09
CA THR A 469 -16.67 54.84 -1.51
C THR A 469 -17.92 54.71 -2.38
N THR A 470 -17.77 54.53 -3.70
CA THR A 470 -18.88 54.26 -4.61
C THR A 470 -18.56 53.06 -5.50
N VAL A 471 -19.59 52.29 -5.88
CA VAL A 471 -19.48 51.15 -6.82
C VAL A 471 -18.71 51.54 -8.08
N ALA A 472 -19.04 52.69 -8.67
CA ALA A 472 -18.41 53.21 -9.87
C ALA A 472 -16.95 53.68 -9.70
N ALA A 473 -16.44 53.82 -8.47
CA ALA A 473 -15.03 54.03 -8.19
C ALA A 473 -14.27 52.69 -8.19
N ILE A 474 -14.80 51.67 -7.52
CA ILE A 474 -14.22 50.32 -7.50
C ILE A 474 -14.21 49.72 -8.92
N GLU A 475 -15.31 49.84 -9.68
CA GLU A 475 -15.41 49.34 -11.06
C GLU A 475 -14.39 49.93 -12.04
N LYS A 476 -13.85 51.12 -11.75
CA LYS A 476 -12.80 51.76 -12.56
C LYS A 476 -11.38 51.32 -12.19
N THR A 477 -11.22 50.51 -11.15
CA THR A 477 -9.95 49.86 -10.82
C THR A 477 -9.51 48.97 -11.99
N TYR A 478 -8.22 48.87 -12.27
CA TYR A 478 -7.70 48.02 -13.33
C TYR A 478 -8.04 46.54 -13.06
N GLY A 479 -8.90 45.95 -13.89
CA GLY A 479 -9.48 44.61 -13.70
C GLY A 479 -10.75 44.56 -12.85
N GLY A 480 -11.36 45.71 -12.53
CA GLY A 480 -12.66 45.81 -11.89
C GLY A 480 -12.74 45.15 -10.51
N TRP A 481 -13.93 44.64 -10.17
CA TRP A 481 -14.23 44.06 -8.85
C TRP A 481 -13.35 42.86 -8.50
N GLY A 482 -13.05 41.95 -9.42
CA GLY A 482 -12.21 40.78 -9.13
C GLY A 482 -10.81 41.15 -8.65
N ASN A 483 -10.13 42.04 -9.39
CA ASN A 483 -8.81 42.55 -9.00
C ASN A 483 -8.83 43.44 -7.75
N TRP A 484 -9.98 44.06 -7.43
CA TRP A 484 -10.13 44.84 -6.20
C TRP A 484 -10.33 43.90 -4.99
N LEU A 485 -11.23 42.91 -5.07
CA LEU A 485 -11.44 41.90 -4.03
C LEU A 485 -10.20 41.02 -3.80
N ALA A 486 -9.39 40.79 -4.83
CA ALA A 486 -8.11 40.09 -4.70
C ALA A 486 -7.08 40.87 -3.84
N LYS A 487 -7.26 42.20 -3.67
CA LYS A 487 -6.39 43.07 -2.85
C LYS A 487 -6.96 43.42 -1.48
N ASN A 488 -8.24 43.12 -1.23
CA ASN A 488 -8.93 43.34 0.03
C ASN A 488 -9.42 41.96 0.50
N PRO A 489 -8.52 41.15 1.09
CA PRO A 489 -8.73 39.71 1.29
C PRO A 489 -9.87 39.38 2.27
N GLU A 490 -10.24 40.30 3.15
CA GLU A 490 -11.29 40.15 4.16
C GLU A 490 -12.68 39.84 3.57
N TYR A 491 -12.98 40.36 2.37
CA TYR A 491 -14.24 40.13 1.69
C TYR A 491 -14.29 38.71 1.09
N GLY A 492 -15.28 37.91 1.49
CA GLY A 492 -15.40 36.50 1.10
C GLY A 492 -14.46 35.53 1.83
N ALA A 493 -13.68 35.96 2.83
CA ALA A 493 -12.77 35.06 3.57
C ALA A 493 -13.43 34.27 4.71
N THR A 494 -14.66 34.62 5.09
CA THR A 494 -15.45 33.95 6.14
C THR A 494 -16.93 33.91 5.73
N GLU A 495 -17.72 33.07 6.40
CA GLU A 495 -19.18 32.97 6.19
C GLU A 495 -19.88 34.32 6.44
N ASP A 496 -19.54 35.03 7.52
CA ASP A 496 -20.06 36.37 7.84
C ASP A 496 -19.73 37.44 6.76
N MET A 497 -18.71 37.19 5.93
CA MET A 497 -18.28 38.06 4.83
C MET A 497 -18.56 37.43 3.45
N ALA A 498 -19.44 36.42 3.38
CA ALA A 498 -19.75 35.71 2.15
C ALA A 498 -20.22 36.68 1.04
N LEU A 499 -19.76 36.42 -0.18
CA LEU A 499 -20.05 37.25 -1.34
C LEU A 499 -21.30 36.75 -2.06
N THR A 500 -22.05 37.66 -2.68
CA THR A 500 -22.98 37.28 -3.76
C THR A 500 -22.21 36.53 -4.86
N ALA A 501 -22.84 35.52 -5.50
CA ALA A 501 -22.17 34.66 -6.47
C ALA A 501 -21.48 35.41 -7.63
N ALA A 502 -22.07 36.51 -8.11
CA ALA A 502 -21.44 37.37 -9.12
C ALA A 502 -20.12 38.01 -8.65
N LEU A 503 -19.96 38.32 -7.36
CA LEU A 503 -18.72 38.84 -6.78
C LEU A 503 -17.75 37.72 -6.42
N GLY A 504 -18.24 36.62 -5.85
CA GLY A 504 -17.43 35.42 -5.56
C GLY A 504 -16.75 34.88 -6.82
N MET A 505 -17.51 34.68 -7.90
CA MET A 505 -16.97 34.23 -9.19
C MET A 505 -16.03 35.27 -9.83
N ALA A 506 -16.24 36.57 -9.62
CA ALA A 506 -15.34 37.60 -10.13
C ALA A 506 -14.00 37.62 -9.39
N LEU A 507 -14.02 37.40 -8.06
CA LEU A 507 -12.82 37.22 -7.24
C LEU A 507 -12.09 35.93 -7.62
N TRP A 508 -12.80 34.80 -7.64
CA TRP A 508 -12.24 33.48 -7.99
C TRP A 508 -11.48 33.51 -9.32
N ASN A 509 -12.10 34.01 -10.39
CA ASN A 509 -11.42 34.13 -11.68
C ASN A 509 -10.18 35.05 -11.63
N ALA A 510 -10.17 36.09 -10.79
CA ALA A 510 -9.01 36.96 -10.62
C ALA A 510 -7.88 36.29 -9.80
N THR A 511 -8.21 35.34 -8.92
CA THR A 511 -7.22 34.61 -8.11
C THR A 511 -6.72 33.31 -8.74
N THR A 512 -7.48 32.66 -9.62
CA THR A 512 -7.12 31.32 -10.18
C THR A 512 -6.81 31.28 -11.68
N ALA A 513 -7.28 32.23 -12.51
CA ALA A 513 -7.03 32.17 -13.95
C ALA A 513 -5.54 32.28 -14.31
N PHE A 514 -5.01 31.30 -15.05
CA PHE A 514 -3.59 31.18 -15.44
C PHE A 514 -2.62 31.22 -14.24
N LYS A 515 -2.99 30.59 -13.13
CA LYS A 515 -2.24 30.61 -11.86
C LYS A 515 -2.25 29.25 -11.18
N THR A 516 -1.21 29.04 -10.39
CA THR A 516 -1.03 27.90 -9.49
C THR A 516 -1.37 28.36 -8.08
N THR A 517 -2.45 27.82 -7.48
CA THR A 517 -2.96 28.18 -6.15
C THR A 517 -3.81 27.04 -5.59
N SER A 518 -3.79 26.78 -4.28
CA SER A 518 -4.71 25.86 -3.60
C SER A 518 -5.99 26.55 -3.08
N ASN A 519 -6.48 27.57 -3.79
CA ASN A 519 -7.68 28.32 -3.39
C ASN A 519 -8.93 27.43 -3.36
N TRP A 520 -9.84 27.67 -2.42
CA TRP A 520 -11.12 26.94 -2.30
C TRP A 520 -12.30 27.89 -2.53
N LEU A 521 -13.26 27.47 -3.36
CA LEU A 521 -14.52 28.17 -3.63
C LEU A 521 -15.66 27.42 -2.95
N LEU A 522 -16.33 28.06 -1.99
CA LEU A 522 -17.33 27.43 -1.13
C LEU A 522 -18.71 28.07 -1.35
N PHE A 523 -19.72 27.26 -1.67
CA PHE A 523 -21.11 27.70 -1.87
C PHE A 523 -22.01 27.28 -0.70
N GLU A 524 -22.89 28.18 -0.25
CA GLU A 524 -23.77 27.90 0.89
C GLU A 524 -24.86 26.88 0.49
N ARG A 525 -25.02 25.83 1.31
CA ARG A 525 -26.10 24.84 1.21
C ARG A 525 -27.47 25.48 1.31
N GLY A 526 -28.47 24.85 0.68
CA GLY A 526 -29.85 25.32 0.63
C GLY A 526 -30.16 26.41 -0.42
N TYR A 527 -29.19 26.77 -1.27
CA TYR A 527 -29.34 27.81 -2.30
C TYR A 527 -29.02 27.31 -3.72
N GLU A 528 -29.55 28.04 -4.73
CA GLU A 528 -29.30 27.80 -6.15
C GLU A 528 -28.46 28.94 -6.75
N TYR A 529 -27.49 28.59 -7.59
CA TYR A 529 -26.52 29.49 -8.23
C TYR A 529 -26.38 29.18 -9.74
N PRO A 530 -27.45 29.29 -10.55
CA PRO A 530 -27.41 28.94 -11.98
C PRO A 530 -26.42 29.79 -12.80
N GLU A 531 -26.03 30.96 -12.31
CA GLU A 531 -24.98 31.81 -12.89
C GLU A 531 -23.55 31.36 -12.56
N ALA A 532 -23.35 30.48 -11.56
CA ALA A 532 -22.06 29.90 -11.23
C ALA A 532 -21.67 28.85 -12.27
N GLN A 533 -21.08 29.33 -13.37
CA GLN A 533 -20.60 28.53 -14.49
C GLN A 533 -19.10 28.75 -14.68
N ARG A 534 -18.40 27.75 -15.25
CA ARG A 534 -16.92 27.75 -15.32
C ARG A 534 -16.29 27.83 -13.94
N LEU A 535 -16.66 26.84 -13.14
CA LEU A 535 -16.20 26.65 -11.75
C LEU A 535 -14.67 26.54 -11.66
N PHE A 536 -13.98 26.12 -12.71
CA PHE A 536 -12.53 26.26 -12.86
C PHE A 536 -12.21 27.33 -13.91
N ALA A 537 -11.32 28.26 -13.55
CA ALA A 537 -10.84 29.27 -14.48
C ALA A 537 -9.88 28.65 -15.49
N ARG A 538 -9.65 29.33 -16.62
CA ARG A 538 -8.78 28.80 -17.69
C ARG A 538 -7.32 28.75 -17.22
N GLY A 539 -6.68 27.60 -17.38
CA GLY A 539 -5.28 27.44 -16.99
C GLY A 539 -5.06 27.54 -15.48
N ALA A 540 -6.08 27.22 -14.69
CA ALA A 540 -5.99 27.20 -13.23
C ALA A 540 -5.39 25.87 -12.78
N ASN A 541 -4.46 25.90 -11.83
CA ASN A 541 -3.83 24.70 -11.29
C ASN A 541 -3.84 24.74 -9.76
N GLY A 542 -4.05 23.59 -9.12
CA GLY A 542 -3.66 23.36 -7.72
C GLY A 542 -2.15 23.53 -7.55
N GLU A 543 -1.69 23.76 -6.32
CA GLU A 543 -0.25 23.95 -6.04
C GLU A 543 0.56 22.68 -6.23
N SER A 544 -0.02 21.55 -5.85
CA SER A 544 0.47 20.20 -6.11
C SER A 544 -0.71 19.25 -6.22
N GLU A 545 -0.40 18.00 -6.49
CA GLU A 545 -1.30 16.87 -6.56
C GLU A 545 -2.03 16.67 -5.22
N LEU A 546 -1.35 16.93 -4.09
CA LEU A 546 -1.91 16.89 -2.73
C LEU A 546 -2.55 18.21 -2.27
N ASN A 547 -2.34 19.33 -2.99
CA ASN A 547 -2.81 20.65 -2.60
C ASN A 547 -3.68 21.28 -3.71
N PRO A 548 -4.88 20.73 -3.98
CA PRO A 548 -5.69 21.05 -5.15
C PRO A 548 -6.42 22.40 -5.07
N LEU A 549 -6.92 22.84 -6.24
CA LEU A 549 -8.05 23.77 -6.32
C LEU A 549 -9.34 23.05 -5.97
N VAL A 550 -10.10 23.58 -5.01
CA VAL A 550 -11.34 22.93 -4.54
C VAL A 550 -12.57 23.79 -4.85
N VAL A 551 -13.64 23.15 -5.33
CA VAL A 551 -14.98 23.73 -5.37
C VAL A 551 -15.90 22.85 -4.51
N MET A 552 -16.51 23.43 -3.47
CA MET A 552 -17.30 22.65 -2.50
C MET A 552 -18.46 23.43 -1.90
N ALA A 553 -19.22 22.78 -1.01
CA ALA A 553 -20.27 23.41 -0.23
C ALA A 553 -19.91 23.65 1.25
N TYR A 554 -20.60 24.59 1.89
CA TYR A 554 -20.54 24.85 3.33
C TYR A 554 -21.94 25.16 3.91
N GLY A 555 -22.05 25.34 5.22
CA GLY A 555 -23.33 25.64 5.87
C GLY A 555 -24.18 24.41 6.14
N GLN A 556 -25.50 24.52 6.04
CA GLN A 556 -26.47 23.47 6.40
C GLN A 556 -27.59 23.35 5.36
N GLY A 557 -28.09 22.13 5.16
CA GLY A 557 -29.16 21.81 4.20
C GLY A 557 -28.66 21.12 2.93
N GLU A 558 -29.53 21.08 1.92
CA GLU A 558 -29.28 20.48 0.60
C GLU A 558 -28.01 21.00 -0.06
N ASP A 559 -27.30 20.16 -0.80
CA ASP A 559 -26.15 20.58 -1.61
C ASP A 559 -26.57 21.67 -2.62
N PRO A 560 -25.75 22.72 -2.80
CA PRO A 560 -26.10 23.85 -3.64
C PRO A 560 -26.17 23.46 -5.11
N GLN A 561 -27.21 23.93 -5.81
CA GLN A 561 -27.36 23.72 -7.24
C GLN A 561 -26.57 24.77 -8.02
N LEU A 562 -25.48 24.36 -8.64
CA LEU A 562 -24.63 25.21 -9.49
C LEU A 562 -25.03 25.07 -10.96
N GLY A 563 -24.54 26.00 -11.78
CA GLY A 563 -24.51 25.85 -13.24
C GLY A 563 -23.45 24.82 -13.68
N ASN A 564 -23.09 24.86 -14.95
CA ASN A 564 -22.22 23.83 -15.55
C ASN A 564 -20.75 24.00 -15.12
N MET A 565 -20.13 22.91 -14.66
CA MET A 565 -18.68 22.78 -14.57
C MET A 565 -18.11 22.75 -16.00
N ASN A 566 -17.02 23.48 -16.23
CA ASN A 566 -16.51 23.77 -17.58
C ASN A 566 -14.99 24.00 -17.57
N VAL A 567 -14.19 23.03 -18.01
CA VAL A 567 -12.73 23.13 -18.17
C VAL A 567 -12.37 23.13 -19.66
N PHE A 568 -11.81 24.23 -20.17
CA PHE A 568 -11.67 24.45 -21.61
C PHE A 568 -10.41 25.21 -22.05
N GLN A 569 -9.97 24.90 -23.29
CA GLN A 569 -9.02 25.66 -24.13
C GLN A 569 -7.57 25.72 -23.64
N ASN A 570 -7.30 25.61 -22.34
CA ASN A 570 -5.97 25.48 -21.76
C ASN A 570 -6.02 24.42 -20.68
N GLN A 571 -4.95 23.63 -20.55
CA GLN A 571 -4.82 22.60 -19.53
C GLN A 571 -4.90 23.22 -18.14
N SER A 572 -5.69 22.58 -17.28
CA SER A 572 -5.92 22.96 -15.88
C SER A 572 -5.71 21.70 -15.05
N ALA A 573 -5.03 21.80 -13.91
CA ALA A 573 -4.53 20.64 -13.16
C ALA A 573 -4.89 20.64 -11.67
N ASN A 574 -4.92 19.47 -11.04
CA ASN A 574 -5.08 19.28 -9.59
C ASN A 574 -6.36 19.96 -9.07
N MET A 575 -7.49 19.44 -9.50
CA MET A 575 -8.84 20.01 -9.31
C MET A 575 -9.75 19.02 -8.58
N VAL A 576 -10.41 19.48 -7.52
CA VAL A 576 -11.42 18.73 -6.77
C VAL A 576 -12.75 19.46 -6.83
N ILE A 577 -13.84 18.73 -7.04
CA ILE A 577 -15.21 19.22 -6.83
C ILE A 577 -16.01 18.23 -5.98
N THR A 578 -16.63 18.70 -4.89
CA THR A 578 -17.35 17.82 -3.96
C THR A 578 -18.53 18.46 -3.23
N GLY A 579 -19.59 17.68 -2.99
CA GLY A 579 -20.77 18.08 -2.22
C GLY A 579 -21.61 19.17 -2.90
N VAL A 580 -21.84 19.06 -4.22
CA VAL A 580 -22.59 20.04 -5.02
C VAL A 580 -23.50 19.34 -6.05
N LYS A 581 -24.55 20.04 -6.50
CA LYS A 581 -25.40 19.59 -7.62
C LYS A 581 -25.06 20.40 -8.87
N LEU A 582 -24.85 19.75 -10.02
CA LEU A 582 -24.41 20.38 -11.26
C LEU A 582 -25.44 20.27 -12.39
N GLY A 583 -25.67 21.37 -13.09
CA GLY A 583 -26.42 21.41 -14.37
C GLY A 583 -25.67 20.80 -15.57
N GLY A 584 -24.72 19.89 -15.33
CA GLY A 584 -23.86 19.24 -16.33
C GLY A 584 -22.36 19.52 -16.09
N ALA A 585 -21.51 18.57 -16.51
CA ALA A 585 -20.07 18.61 -16.28
C ALA A 585 -19.27 18.44 -17.59
N GLN A 586 -18.49 19.46 -17.98
CA GLN A 586 -17.66 19.37 -19.18
C GLN A 586 -16.20 19.70 -18.88
N ALA A 587 -15.28 18.83 -19.31
CA ALA A 587 -13.85 19.08 -19.31
C ALA A 587 -13.25 18.59 -20.64
N LEU A 588 -12.54 19.46 -21.36
CA LEU A 588 -11.98 19.14 -22.68
C LEU A 588 -10.45 19.16 -22.73
N LEU A 589 -9.78 19.54 -21.63
CA LEU A 589 -8.33 19.47 -21.46
C LEU A 589 -7.99 19.67 -19.96
N GLY A 590 -7.40 18.67 -19.32
CA GLY A 590 -7.01 18.75 -17.92
C GLY A 590 -6.16 17.58 -17.43
N THR A 591 -5.75 17.65 -16.16
CA THR A 591 -5.00 16.58 -15.48
C THR A 591 -5.41 16.56 -14.01
N ASN A 592 -5.54 15.38 -13.40
CA ASN A 592 -5.90 15.21 -12.00
C ASN A 592 -7.20 15.96 -11.65
N LEU A 593 -8.33 15.43 -12.15
CA LEU A 593 -9.68 15.92 -11.86
C LEU A 593 -10.43 14.88 -11.03
N LEU A 594 -10.79 15.25 -9.81
CA LEU A 594 -11.53 14.42 -8.87
C LEU A 594 -12.93 15.01 -8.66
N VAL A 595 -13.95 14.23 -9.01
CA VAL A 595 -15.38 14.53 -8.79
C VAL A 595 -15.88 13.55 -7.73
N ASP A 596 -16.23 14.03 -6.55
CA ASP A 596 -16.61 13.19 -5.41
C ASP A 596 -17.92 13.69 -4.79
N ASN A 597 -18.89 12.81 -4.52
CA ASN A 597 -20.15 13.22 -3.89
C ASN A 597 -20.85 14.39 -4.63
N VAL A 598 -21.06 14.22 -5.94
CA VAL A 598 -21.70 15.22 -6.82
C VAL A 598 -22.93 14.62 -7.50
N THR A 599 -24.06 15.34 -7.49
CA THR A 599 -25.21 14.99 -8.34
C THR A 599 -25.13 15.74 -9.67
N VAL A 600 -25.32 15.06 -10.79
CA VAL A 600 -25.36 15.65 -12.13
C VAL A 600 -26.66 15.27 -12.84
N THR A 601 -27.38 16.28 -13.32
CA THR A 601 -28.72 16.16 -13.92
C THR A 601 -28.76 16.57 -15.40
N SER A 602 -27.61 16.59 -16.07
CA SER A 602 -27.44 16.92 -17.49
C SER A 602 -26.13 16.36 -18.05
N GLU A 603 -26.01 16.34 -19.38
CA GLU A 603 -24.91 15.67 -20.11
C GLU A 603 -23.52 15.96 -19.53
N SER A 604 -22.76 14.90 -19.24
CA SER A 604 -21.37 14.99 -18.82
C SER A 604 -20.41 14.49 -19.89
N ASN A 605 -19.30 15.22 -20.08
CA ASN A 605 -18.42 15.05 -21.23
C ASN A 605 -16.97 15.42 -20.87
N PHE A 606 -16.13 14.39 -20.70
CA PHE A 606 -14.73 14.49 -20.34
C PHE A 606 -13.86 14.04 -21.52
N GLN A 607 -12.92 14.87 -21.95
CA GLN A 607 -12.02 14.58 -23.06
C GLN A 607 -10.63 15.14 -22.76
N ASN A 608 -9.56 14.39 -23.01
CA ASN A 608 -8.19 14.82 -22.70
C ASN A 608 -8.00 15.18 -21.21
N VAL A 609 -8.52 14.33 -20.31
CA VAL A 609 -8.43 14.51 -18.85
C VAL A 609 -7.73 13.31 -18.22
N ASN A 610 -6.41 13.38 -18.09
CA ASN A 610 -5.62 12.30 -17.49
C ASN A 610 -5.73 12.33 -15.96
N GLY A 611 -5.81 11.19 -15.28
CA GLY A 611 -6.12 11.14 -13.85
C GLY A 611 -7.53 11.69 -13.58
N LEU A 612 -8.54 11.08 -14.19
CA LEU A 612 -9.95 11.42 -13.98
C LEU A 612 -10.56 10.42 -13.02
N THR A 613 -10.93 10.87 -11.83
CA THR A 613 -11.69 10.07 -10.86
C THR A 613 -13.06 10.67 -10.68
N ILE A 614 -14.10 9.85 -10.85
CA ILE A 614 -15.48 10.19 -10.53
C ILE A 614 -15.95 9.14 -9.52
N ARG A 615 -16.24 9.56 -8.29
CA ARG A 615 -16.60 8.66 -7.20
C ARG A 615 -17.79 9.13 -6.37
N ARG A 616 -18.50 8.18 -5.75
CA ARG A 616 -19.65 8.43 -4.84
C ARG A 616 -20.69 9.41 -5.41
N SER A 617 -20.84 9.46 -6.74
CA SER A 617 -21.56 10.52 -7.44
C SER A 617 -22.78 9.98 -8.21
N ASP A 618 -23.78 10.85 -8.38
CA ASP A 618 -25.08 10.51 -8.93
C ASP A 618 -25.24 11.11 -10.34
N PHE A 619 -25.42 10.26 -11.35
CA PHE A 619 -25.74 10.66 -12.72
C PHE A 619 -27.16 10.21 -13.05
N VAL A 620 -28.11 11.12 -12.89
CA VAL A 620 -29.54 10.79 -12.83
C VAL A 620 -30.40 11.64 -13.76
N ASP A 621 -31.37 10.98 -14.41
CA ASP A 621 -32.34 11.57 -15.33
C ASP A 621 -31.72 12.40 -16.50
N ILE A 622 -30.52 12.00 -16.95
CA ILE A 622 -29.82 12.67 -18.06
C ILE A 622 -30.37 12.16 -19.40
N PHE A 623 -31.41 12.82 -19.91
CA PHE A 623 -32.07 12.47 -21.18
C PHE A 623 -32.59 13.70 -21.95
N ARG A 624 -33.21 13.45 -23.12
CA ARG A 624 -33.92 14.46 -23.92
C ARG A 624 -35.40 14.11 -24.03
N ASP A 625 -36.26 15.07 -23.70
CA ASP A 625 -37.72 14.94 -23.85
C ASP A 625 -38.21 15.19 -25.29
N ALA A 626 -37.40 15.85 -26.11
CA ALA A 626 -37.75 16.22 -27.49
C ALA A 626 -36.53 16.18 -28.44
N PRO A 627 -36.75 16.03 -29.75
CA PRO A 627 -35.68 16.13 -30.75
C PRO A 627 -34.94 17.47 -30.72
N VAL A 628 -33.64 17.43 -31.01
CA VAL A 628 -32.78 18.63 -31.00
C VAL A 628 -33.12 19.57 -32.16
N ASN A 629 -33.14 20.89 -31.88
CA ASN A 629 -33.49 21.98 -32.80
C ASN A 629 -34.99 22.08 -33.16
N ASP A 630 -35.90 21.80 -32.21
CA ASP A 630 -37.37 21.87 -32.40
C ASP A 630 -37.88 21.04 -33.59
N GLY A 631 -37.15 19.99 -33.96
CA GLY A 631 -37.47 19.15 -35.12
C GLY A 631 -38.63 18.20 -34.84
N ASP A 632 -39.45 17.93 -35.87
CA ASP A 632 -40.50 16.91 -35.80
C ASP A 632 -39.96 15.47 -35.63
N THR A 633 -38.64 15.27 -35.74
CA THR A 633 -38.04 13.92 -35.73
C THR A 633 -36.68 13.80 -35.05
N TRP A 634 -36.45 12.70 -34.34
CA TRP A 634 -35.18 12.28 -33.76
C TRP A 634 -34.10 11.98 -34.81
N ALA A 635 -32.85 12.35 -34.53
CA ALA A 635 -31.71 12.18 -35.42
C ALA A 635 -30.54 11.41 -34.75
N GLN A 636 -30.10 10.33 -35.40
CA GLN A 636 -29.17 9.29 -34.87
C GLN A 636 -27.93 9.81 -34.13
N HIS A 637 -27.26 10.86 -34.63
CA HIS A 637 -26.03 11.39 -34.02
C HIS A 637 -26.24 12.69 -33.24
N ILE A 638 -27.21 13.52 -33.64
CA ILE A 638 -27.43 14.85 -33.06
C ILE A 638 -28.27 14.76 -31.79
N SER A 639 -29.17 13.77 -31.69
CA SER A 639 -30.02 13.53 -30.53
C SER A 639 -29.39 12.57 -29.51
N ARG A 640 -28.09 12.30 -29.60
CA ARG A 640 -27.39 11.43 -28.65
C ARG A 640 -27.35 12.09 -27.26
N VAL A 641 -27.50 11.29 -26.21
CA VAL A 641 -27.35 11.65 -24.80
C VAL A 641 -26.68 10.49 -24.08
N SER A 642 -25.67 10.74 -23.26
CA SER A 642 -25.20 9.76 -22.28
C SER A 642 -25.13 10.43 -20.93
N GLY A 643 -25.23 9.67 -19.84
CA GLY A 643 -24.99 10.21 -18.50
C GLY A 643 -23.59 10.81 -18.42
N THR A 644 -22.60 9.99 -18.74
CA THR A 644 -21.20 10.40 -18.90
C THR A 644 -20.59 9.87 -20.20
N TYR A 645 -19.86 10.73 -20.92
CA TYR A 645 -19.01 10.39 -22.07
C TYR A 645 -17.54 10.72 -21.75
N ILE A 646 -16.63 9.76 -21.97
CA ILE A 646 -15.18 9.91 -21.75
C ILE A 646 -14.39 9.49 -22.99
N ALA A 647 -13.41 10.29 -23.41
CA ALA A 647 -12.52 9.99 -24.55
C ALA A 647 -11.09 10.54 -24.38
N ASN A 648 -10.13 9.93 -25.07
CA ASN A 648 -8.72 10.33 -25.14
C ASN A 648 -8.12 10.68 -23.76
N SER A 649 -8.31 9.82 -22.76
CA SER A 649 -7.93 10.05 -21.35
C SER A 649 -7.27 8.81 -20.74
N GLN A 650 -6.22 9.00 -19.94
CA GLN A 650 -5.49 7.94 -19.23
C GLN A 650 -5.76 8.01 -17.72
N GLY A 651 -5.83 6.87 -17.02
CA GLY A 651 -6.06 6.82 -15.57
C GLY A 651 -7.48 7.29 -15.24
N VAL A 652 -8.47 6.56 -15.73
CA VAL A 652 -9.90 6.88 -15.61
C VAL A 652 -10.52 5.92 -14.58
N ARG A 653 -10.84 6.42 -13.38
CA ARG A 653 -11.55 5.68 -12.33
C ARG A 653 -12.99 6.15 -12.20
N LEU A 654 -13.91 5.20 -12.19
CA LEU A 654 -15.33 5.37 -11.92
C LEU A 654 -15.68 4.44 -10.75
N GLU A 655 -15.89 5.00 -9.56
CA GLU A 655 -15.97 4.26 -8.29
C GLU A 655 -17.25 4.54 -7.49
N SER A 656 -17.96 3.52 -7.02
CA SER A 656 -19.10 3.66 -6.09
C SER A 656 -20.19 4.66 -6.54
N ASN A 657 -20.40 4.84 -7.85
CA ASN A 657 -21.36 5.82 -8.38
C ASN A 657 -22.75 5.20 -8.63
N LEU A 658 -23.77 6.05 -8.63
CA LEU A 658 -25.11 5.72 -9.11
C LEU A 658 -25.33 6.30 -10.52
N PHE A 659 -25.45 5.43 -11.52
CA PHE A 659 -25.89 5.79 -12.86
C PHE A 659 -27.31 5.29 -13.09
N ASP A 660 -28.30 6.18 -13.07
CA ASP A 660 -29.71 5.76 -13.05
C ASP A 660 -30.62 6.56 -14.01
N HIS A 661 -31.30 5.83 -14.89
CA HIS A 661 -32.32 6.34 -15.81
C HIS A 661 -31.80 7.42 -16.78
N ASN A 662 -30.64 7.17 -17.40
CA ASN A 662 -30.08 8.06 -18.42
C ASN A 662 -30.36 7.57 -19.85
N GLY A 663 -30.34 8.52 -20.78
CA GLY A 663 -30.48 8.32 -22.22
C GLY A 663 -31.86 8.66 -22.77
N TRP A 664 -32.95 8.27 -22.10
CA TRP A 664 -34.34 8.49 -22.56
C TRP A 664 -35.32 8.83 -21.43
N ALA A 665 -36.24 9.76 -21.73
CA ALA A 665 -37.37 10.12 -20.89
C ALA A 665 -38.46 9.03 -20.86
N GLU A 666 -39.26 8.99 -19.80
CA GLU A 666 -40.49 8.19 -19.77
C GLU A 666 -41.51 8.68 -20.81
N GLY A 667 -42.18 7.74 -21.48
CA GLY A 667 -43.17 8.06 -22.52
C GLY A 667 -42.58 8.48 -23.88
N TYR A 668 -41.28 8.26 -24.10
CA TYR A 668 -40.60 8.43 -25.39
C TYR A 668 -41.41 7.86 -26.59
N ASP A 669 -41.70 8.71 -27.60
CA ASP A 669 -42.40 8.30 -28.82
C ASP A 669 -41.42 7.96 -29.96
N TYR A 670 -41.27 6.66 -30.20
CA TYR A 670 -40.46 6.11 -31.30
C TYR A 670 -41.00 6.46 -32.70
N ASN A 671 -42.28 6.82 -32.82
CA ASN A 671 -42.89 7.17 -34.12
C ASN A 671 -42.35 8.49 -34.70
N LEU A 672 -41.65 9.28 -33.88
CA LEU A 672 -40.92 10.48 -34.29
C LEU A 672 -39.50 10.17 -34.82
N ALA A 673 -39.13 8.91 -35.11
CA ALA A 673 -37.82 8.62 -35.71
C ALA A 673 -37.77 9.02 -37.20
N ALA A 674 -36.76 9.80 -37.61
CA ALA A 674 -36.59 10.26 -38.99
C ALA A 674 -36.36 9.12 -40.02
N SER A 675 -35.89 7.97 -39.54
CA SER A 675 -35.64 6.76 -40.32
C SER A 675 -36.05 5.53 -39.54
N SER A 676 -36.91 4.71 -40.14
CA SER A 676 -37.31 3.41 -39.59
C SER A 676 -36.16 2.40 -39.78
N PRO A 677 -35.57 1.86 -38.70
CA PRO A 677 -35.66 2.32 -37.32
C PRO A 677 -34.28 2.33 -36.65
N MET A 678 -33.71 3.53 -36.58
CA MET A 678 -32.64 3.86 -35.64
C MET A 678 -33.04 5.19 -34.99
N PRO A 679 -33.92 5.16 -33.98
CA PRO A 679 -34.09 6.27 -33.05
C PRO A 679 -32.74 6.57 -32.33
N PRO A 680 -32.66 7.52 -31.38
CA PRO A 680 -31.43 7.78 -30.61
C PRO A 680 -30.98 6.58 -29.73
N SER A 681 -31.66 5.44 -29.84
CA SER A 681 -31.65 4.33 -28.89
C SER A 681 -30.30 3.66 -28.69
N MET A 682 -29.62 3.26 -29.77
CA MET A 682 -28.43 2.41 -29.65
C MET A 682 -27.19 3.15 -29.12
N TYR A 683 -27.19 4.48 -29.16
CA TYR A 683 -26.06 5.33 -28.79
C TYR A 683 -26.28 6.11 -27.48
N ASN A 684 -27.36 5.85 -26.74
CA ASN A 684 -27.70 6.58 -25.51
C ASN A 684 -27.48 5.73 -24.25
N HIS A 685 -26.34 5.91 -23.58
CA HIS A 685 -25.87 5.01 -22.51
C HIS A 685 -25.89 5.70 -21.15
N ASN A 686 -25.89 4.93 -20.06
CA ASN A 686 -25.53 5.46 -18.74
C ASN A 686 -24.06 5.94 -18.80
N ILE A 687 -23.13 5.06 -19.19
CA ILE A 687 -21.70 5.35 -19.38
C ILE A 687 -21.26 5.07 -20.83
N TYR A 688 -20.51 6.00 -21.44
CA TYR A 688 -19.84 5.83 -22.74
C TYR A 688 -18.34 6.12 -22.60
N LEU A 689 -17.52 5.07 -22.60
CA LEU A 689 -16.06 5.17 -22.70
C LEU A 689 -15.64 4.86 -24.13
N GLN A 690 -15.00 5.83 -24.79
CA GLN A 690 -14.48 5.69 -26.14
C GLN A 690 -13.24 4.78 -26.20
N SER A 691 -12.94 4.27 -27.39
CA SER A 691 -11.82 3.35 -27.67
C SER A 691 -10.41 3.92 -27.48
N ASP A 692 -10.28 5.22 -27.20
CA ASP A 692 -9.01 5.95 -27.05
C ASP A 692 -8.73 6.34 -25.58
N ASN A 693 -9.40 5.71 -24.62
CA ASN A 693 -9.03 5.77 -23.20
C ASN A 693 -8.11 4.62 -22.82
N TYR A 694 -7.26 4.85 -21.83
CA TYR A 694 -6.29 3.89 -21.28
C TYR A 694 -6.36 3.89 -19.75
N ASP A 695 -5.92 2.78 -19.14
CA ASP A 695 -6.01 2.58 -17.69
C ASP A 695 -7.39 2.95 -17.12
N VAL A 696 -8.39 2.16 -17.53
CA VAL A 696 -9.79 2.36 -17.18
C VAL A 696 -10.15 1.39 -16.06
N SER A 697 -10.65 1.90 -14.95
CA SER A 697 -11.22 1.11 -13.85
C SER A 697 -12.66 1.55 -13.57
N LEU A 698 -13.60 0.60 -13.58
CA LEU A 698 -15.02 0.77 -13.27
C LEU A 698 -15.33 -0.17 -12.09
N VAL A 699 -15.44 0.38 -10.89
CA VAL A 699 -15.42 -0.36 -9.61
C VAL A 699 -16.64 0.03 -8.75
N ASP A 700 -17.33 -0.94 -8.16
CA ASP A 700 -18.43 -0.76 -7.17
C ASP A 700 -19.64 0.09 -7.63
N ASN A 701 -19.85 0.28 -8.94
CA ASN A 701 -20.92 1.16 -9.42
C ASN A 701 -22.28 0.44 -9.47
N ILE A 702 -23.35 1.16 -9.07
CA ILE A 702 -24.72 0.75 -9.36
C ILE A 702 -25.16 1.42 -10.66
N ILE A 703 -25.35 0.61 -11.70
CA ILE A 703 -25.67 1.08 -13.06
C ILE A 703 -27.03 0.52 -13.44
N MET A 704 -28.06 1.36 -13.52
CA MET A 704 -29.43 0.90 -13.71
C MET A 704 -30.29 1.74 -14.66
N ARG A 705 -31.32 1.11 -15.23
CA ARG A 705 -32.37 1.76 -16.05
C ARG A 705 -31.85 2.52 -17.28
N GLY A 706 -30.65 2.18 -17.77
CA GLY A 706 -30.05 2.77 -18.96
C GLY A 706 -30.81 2.45 -20.25
N ALA A 707 -30.99 3.47 -21.11
CA ALA A 707 -31.76 3.36 -22.36
C ALA A 707 -31.09 2.49 -23.45
N SER A 708 -29.75 2.42 -23.47
CA SER A 708 -28.95 1.55 -24.34
C SER A 708 -28.21 0.51 -23.47
N PHE A 709 -26.88 0.58 -23.42
CA PHE A 709 -26.09 -0.13 -22.44
C PHE A 709 -26.03 0.65 -21.11
N GLY A 710 -25.92 -0.07 -20.00
CA GLY A 710 -25.45 0.46 -18.73
C GLY A 710 -24.05 1.04 -18.89
N ALA A 711 -23.12 0.26 -19.42
CA ALA A 711 -21.80 0.76 -19.82
C ALA A 711 -21.42 0.32 -21.23
N GLN A 712 -20.95 1.27 -22.04
CA GLN A 712 -20.19 0.98 -23.26
C GLN A 712 -18.72 1.24 -22.97
N VAL A 713 -17.92 0.17 -22.86
CA VAL A 713 -16.50 0.25 -22.49
C VAL A 713 -15.63 -0.15 -23.68
N ARG A 714 -15.49 0.78 -24.63
CA ARG A 714 -14.81 0.49 -25.90
C ARG A 714 -13.30 0.35 -25.73
N SER A 715 -12.74 0.98 -24.71
CA SER A 715 -11.34 0.96 -24.30
C SER A 715 -10.89 -0.31 -23.61
N GLY A 716 -11.78 -1.28 -23.33
CA GLY A 716 -11.49 -2.26 -22.29
C GLY A 716 -11.23 -1.61 -20.93
N GLY A 717 -10.67 -2.36 -20.00
CA GLY A 717 -10.37 -1.93 -18.62
C GLY A 717 -10.65 -3.00 -17.57
N PHE A 718 -10.53 -2.60 -16.31
CA PHE A 718 -10.89 -3.35 -15.12
C PHE A 718 -12.32 -3.02 -14.74
N ILE A 719 -13.19 -4.01 -14.76
CA ILE A 719 -14.63 -3.88 -14.58
C ILE A 719 -14.99 -4.79 -13.41
N GLU A 720 -14.99 -4.24 -12.21
CA GLU A 720 -14.91 -5.02 -10.97
C GLU A 720 -16.09 -4.68 -10.08
N ASP A 721 -16.76 -5.72 -9.58
CA ASP A 721 -17.79 -5.62 -8.53
C ASP A 721 -18.87 -4.53 -8.80
N ASN A 722 -19.34 -4.42 -10.05
CA ASN A 722 -20.45 -3.53 -10.42
C ASN A 722 -21.80 -4.26 -10.43
N ALA A 723 -22.87 -3.53 -10.11
CA ALA A 723 -24.25 -4.00 -10.17
C ALA A 723 -25.03 -3.39 -11.36
N PHE A 724 -25.22 -4.16 -12.42
CA PHE A 724 -26.00 -3.78 -13.60
C PHE A 724 -27.46 -4.25 -13.48
N ILE A 725 -28.38 -3.32 -13.20
CA ILE A 725 -29.77 -3.64 -12.82
C ILE A 725 -30.79 -3.05 -13.80
N ASP A 726 -31.64 -3.89 -14.42
CA ASP A 726 -32.69 -3.46 -15.36
C ASP A 726 -32.17 -2.40 -16.35
N ASN A 727 -31.06 -2.69 -17.04
CA ASN A 727 -30.64 -1.91 -18.19
C ASN A 727 -31.25 -2.52 -19.46
N ASN A 728 -31.30 -1.79 -20.58
CA ASN A 728 -31.69 -2.44 -21.85
C ASN A 728 -30.63 -3.48 -22.26
N ALA A 729 -29.36 -3.10 -22.32
CA ALA A 729 -28.21 -4.01 -22.30
C ALA A 729 -27.35 -3.69 -21.06
N ALA A 730 -26.63 -4.65 -20.48
CA ALA A 730 -25.76 -4.34 -19.34
C ALA A 730 -24.43 -3.68 -19.79
N VAL A 731 -23.54 -4.44 -20.45
CA VAL A 731 -22.18 -3.96 -20.79
C VAL A 731 -21.67 -4.47 -22.13
N ASN A 732 -20.81 -3.70 -22.80
CA ASN A 732 -20.04 -4.19 -23.95
C ASN A 732 -18.58 -3.74 -24.00
N PHE A 733 -17.76 -4.59 -24.63
CA PHE A 733 -16.32 -4.42 -24.82
C PHE A 733 -15.97 -4.50 -26.30
N PHE A 734 -15.16 -3.57 -26.82
CA PHE A 734 -14.76 -3.54 -28.24
C PHE A 734 -13.24 -3.56 -28.47
N GLY A 735 -12.43 -3.81 -27.43
CA GLY A 735 -10.99 -4.08 -27.58
C GLY A 735 -10.14 -2.91 -28.07
N GLY A 736 -10.45 -1.69 -27.65
CA GLY A 736 -9.59 -0.52 -27.85
C GLY A 736 -9.65 0.12 -29.23
N GLY A 737 -8.60 0.89 -29.53
CA GLY A 737 -8.46 1.66 -30.75
C GLY A 737 -8.16 0.79 -32.00
N LYS A 738 -7.82 1.45 -33.10
CA LYS A 738 -7.35 0.77 -34.33
C LYS A 738 -6.04 1.38 -34.82
N ASN A 739 -5.09 0.53 -35.18
CA ASN A 739 -3.81 0.95 -35.73
C ASN A 739 -3.98 1.55 -37.15
N ALA A 740 -2.90 2.07 -37.72
CA ALA A 740 -2.90 2.66 -39.06
C ALA A 740 -3.27 1.67 -40.20
N ALA A 741 -3.22 0.36 -39.95
CA ALA A 741 -3.67 -0.70 -40.87
C ALA A 741 -5.17 -1.05 -40.69
N GLY A 742 -5.84 -0.54 -39.65
CA GLY A 742 -7.25 -0.79 -39.34
C GLY A 742 -7.50 -2.01 -38.43
N GLU A 743 -6.43 -2.61 -37.91
CA GLU A 743 -6.46 -3.73 -36.96
C GLU A 743 -6.71 -3.19 -35.55
N SER A 744 -7.51 -3.89 -34.74
CA SER A 744 -7.79 -3.47 -33.36
C SER A 744 -6.52 -3.55 -32.51
N LEU A 745 -6.18 -2.47 -31.81
CA LEU A 745 -5.00 -2.35 -30.94
C LEU A 745 -5.08 -3.28 -29.72
N GLY A 746 -6.29 -3.64 -29.29
CA GLY A 746 -6.52 -4.79 -28.43
C GLY A 746 -6.36 -4.52 -26.94
N ASN A 747 -7.00 -3.48 -26.42
CA ASN A 747 -6.96 -3.22 -24.99
C ASN A 747 -7.57 -4.40 -24.21
N TYR A 748 -6.83 -4.86 -23.20
CA TYR A 748 -7.23 -5.92 -22.28
C TYR A 748 -8.52 -5.58 -21.51
N THR A 749 -9.25 -6.60 -21.04
CA THR A 749 -10.41 -6.43 -20.16
C THR A 749 -10.42 -7.52 -19.08
N LEU A 750 -10.37 -7.12 -17.81
CA LEU A 750 -10.73 -7.97 -16.68
C LEU A 750 -12.14 -7.58 -16.25
N MET A 751 -13.07 -8.52 -16.29
CA MET A 751 -14.39 -8.33 -15.69
C MET A 751 -14.53 -9.31 -14.52
N ASN A 752 -14.48 -8.81 -13.29
CA ASN A 752 -14.42 -9.61 -12.06
C ASN A 752 -15.64 -9.35 -11.15
N GLY A 753 -16.29 -10.39 -10.62
CA GLY A 753 -17.30 -10.31 -9.54
C GLY A 753 -18.65 -9.60 -9.83
N ASN A 754 -18.84 -9.03 -11.03
CA ASN A 754 -20.01 -8.21 -11.36
C ASN A 754 -21.33 -9.00 -11.39
N ILE A 755 -22.42 -8.31 -11.06
CA ILE A 755 -23.79 -8.83 -11.17
C ILE A 755 -24.54 -8.13 -12.30
N ILE A 756 -25.21 -8.91 -13.13
CA ILE A 756 -26.12 -8.45 -14.17
C ILE A 756 -27.49 -9.11 -13.94
N THR A 757 -28.52 -8.30 -13.66
CA THR A 757 -29.87 -8.80 -13.36
C THR A 757 -30.99 -7.89 -13.84
N SER A 758 -32.06 -8.50 -14.36
CA SER A 758 -33.16 -7.82 -15.07
C SER A 758 -32.68 -7.08 -16.33
N ALA A 759 -33.35 -7.26 -17.46
CA ALA A 759 -32.98 -6.56 -18.70
C ALA A 759 -34.18 -6.11 -19.52
N GLY A 760 -34.00 -5.12 -20.39
CA GLY A 760 -35.09 -4.55 -21.19
C GLY A 760 -36.02 -3.67 -20.36
N HIS A 761 -35.47 -2.67 -19.70
CA HIS A 761 -36.18 -1.63 -18.94
C HIS A 761 -37.26 -0.93 -19.78
N LYS A 762 -36.91 -0.56 -21.01
CA LYS A 762 -37.86 -0.08 -22.01
C LYS A 762 -38.17 -1.18 -23.02
N ARG A 763 -39.34 -1.11 -23.66
CA ARG A 763 -39.73 -2.09 -24.67
C ARG A 763 -38.86 -1.96 -25.92
N VAL A 764 -38.29 -3.08 -26.34
CA VAL A 764 -37.47 -3.19 -27.53
C VAL A 764 -38.07 -4.27 -28.43
N SER A 765 -38.86 -3.87 -29.42
CA SER A 765 -38.93 -4.68 -30.65
C SER A 765 -37.53 -4.67 -31.29
N LEU A 766 -37.22 -5.60 -32.21
CA LEU A 766 -35.89 -5.87 -32.84
C LEU A 766 -35.15 -4.66 -33.49
N GLN A 767 -35.73 -3.48 -33.36
CA GLN A 767 -35.54 -2.30 -34.17
C GLN A 767 -35.85 -0.99 -33.39
N GLU A 768 -36.43 -1.03 -32.20
CA GLU A 768 -36.81 0.17 -31.42
C GLU A 768 -35.74 0.63 -30.41
N GLY A 769 -34.85 -0.26 -29.97
CA GLY A 769 -33.98 -0.06 -28.80
C GLY A 769 -32.62 -0.78 -28.90
N ALA A 770 -31.78 -0.65 -27.87
CA ALA A 770 -30.65 -1.57 -27.69
C ALA A 770 -31.15 -2.97 -27.27
N LEU A 771 -30.45 -4.01 -27.69
CA LEU A 771 -30.88 -5.39 -27.52
C LEU A 771 -30.75 -5.85 -26.06
N SER A 772 -31.68 -6.68 -25.57
CA SER A 772 -31.72 -7.30 -24.23
C SER A 772 -30.51 -8.22 -23.91
N PHE A 773 -29.31 -7.66 -23.79
CA PHE A 773 -28.05 -8.35 -23.55
C PHE A 773 -27.57 -8.25 -22.09
N GLY A 774 -26.86 -9.29 -21.63
CA GLY A 774 -25.96 -9.16 -20.49
C GLY A 774 -24.64 -8.56 -20.95
N ILE A 775 -23.65 -9.41 -21.24
CA ILE A 775 -22.32 -9.02 -21.75
C ILE A 775 -22.27 -9.23 -23.27
N ASP A 776 -21.76 -8.24 -24.01
CA ASP A 776 -21.48 -8.29 -25.45
C ASP A 776 -19.99 -7.94 -25.70
N ASP A 777 -19.16 -8.98 -25.82
CA ASP A 777 -17.70 -8.93 -25.80
C ASP A 777 -17.08 -9.19 -27.18
N PHE A 778 -16.51 -8.13 -27.76
CA PHE A 778 -15.62 -8.17 -28.91
C PHE A 778 -14.22 -7.65 -28.54
N GLY A 779 -13.87 -7.75 -27.25
CA GLY A 779 -12.53 -7.46 -26.74
C GLY A 779 -11.52 -8.53 -27.16
N LYS A 780 -10.25 -8.14 -27.24
CA LYS A 780 -9.14 -9.09 -27.28
C LYS A 780 -8.69 -9.37 -25.84
N GLN A 781 -8.29 -10.61 -25.56
CA GLN A 781 -7.76 -11.03 -24.25
C GLN A 781 -8.70 -10.76 -23.06
N THR A 782 -10.01 -10.73 -23.26
CA THR A 782 -10.97 -10.61 -22.15
C THR A 782 -10.87 -11.80 -21.19
N SER A 783 -10.84 -11.53 -19.88
CA SER A 783 -11.05 -12.48 -18.79
C SER A 783 -12.38 -12.16 -18.10
N LEU A 784 -13.26 -13.16 -17.95
CA LEU A 784 -14.53 -13.02 -17.23
C LEU A 784 -14.50 -13.93 -15.99
N ILE A 785 -14.42 -13.35 -14.80
CA ILE A 785 -14.17 -14.05 -13.53
C ILE A 785 -15.30 -13.74 -12.54
N GLU A 786 -15.87 -14.76 -11.90
CA GLU A 786 -16.90 -14.70 -10.85
C GLU A 786 -18.19 -13.91 -11.16
N ASN A 787 -18.43 -13.52 -12.42
CA ASN A 787 -19.60 -12.75 -12.80
C ASN A 787 -20.90 -13.58 -12.76
N ILE A 788 -22.01 -12.97 -12.37
CA ILE A 788 -23.34 -13.61 -12.40
C ILE A 788 -24.30 -12.84 -13.31
N ILE A 789 -24.83 -13.53 -14.33
CA ILE A 789 -25.86 -13.02 -15.24
C ILE A 789 -27.17 -13.77 -14.95
N ALA A 790 -28.02 -13.19 -14.12
CA ALA A 790 -29.19 -13.84 -13.54
C ALA A 790 -30.51 -13.15 -13.89
N HIS A 791 -31.58 -13.94 -14.08
CA HIS A 791 -32.98 -13.50 -14.10
C HIS A 791 -33.26 -12.27 -14.97
N MET A 792 -33.51 -12.47 -16.26
CA MET A 792 -33.92 -11.38 -17.17
C MET A 792 -35.26 -10.72 -16.73
N ALA A 793 -36.07 -11.44 -15.95
CA ALA A 793 -37.23 -10.96 -15.21
C ALA A 793 -37.41 -11.81 -13.94
N ASP A 794 -38.08 -11.29 -12.91
CA ASP A 794 -38.43 -12.06 -11.70
C ASP A 794 -39.25 -13.32 -12.04
N PRO A 795 -38.78 -14.55 -11.72
CA PRO A 795 -39.49 -15.80 -11.97
C PRO A 795 -40.88 -15.89 -11.32
N ALA A 796 -41.13 -15.16 -10.23
CA ALA A 796 -42.44 -15.07 -9.59
C ALA A 796 -43.40 -14.10 -10.29
N ASN A 797 -42.87 -13.18 -11.10
CA ASN A 797 -43.63 -12.10 -11.74
C ASN A 797 -44.07 -12.44 -13.17
N ALA A 798 -45.15 -13.23 -13.28
CA ALA A 798 -45.72 -13.63 -14.56
C ALA A 798 -46.17 -12.45 -15.47
N ALA A 799 -46.37 -11.25 -14.91
CA ALA A 799 -46.67 -10.04 -15.69
C ALA A 799 -45.39 -9.50 -16.36
N GLU A 800 -44.32 -9.31 -15.60
CA GLU A 800 -43.01 -8.85 -16.09
C GLU A 800 -42.43 -9.81 -17.15
N ILE A 801 -42.47 -11.12 -16.89
CA ILE A 801 -42.11 -12.18 -17.86
C ILE A 801 -42.94 -12.07 -19.16
N ALA A 802 -44.18 -11.59 -19.09
CA ALA A 802 -45.02 -11.37 -20.26
C ALA A 802 -44.72 -10.05 -21.00
N GLU A 803 -44.09 -9.08 -20.34
CA GLU A 803 -43.64 -7.82 -20.95
C GLU A 803 -42.27 -7.94 -21.64
N LYS A 804 -41.35 -8.75 -21.10
CA LYS A 804 -40.04 -9.06 -21.72
C LYS A 804 -40.22 -10.00 -22.93
N THR A 805 -40.83 -9.46 -24.00
CA THR A 805 -41.24 -10.19 -25.20
C THR A 805 -40.11 -10.49 -26.20
N VAL A 806 -38.95 -9.84 -26.04
CA VAL A 806 -37.74 -10.06 -26.85
C VAL A 806 -36.55 -10.29 -25.91
N THR A 807 -35.89 -11.44 -26.09
CA THR A 807 -34.70 -11.88 -25.36
C THR A 807 -33.53 -11.97 -26.34
N HIS A 808 -32.34 -11.52 -25.91
CA HIS A 808 -31.10 -11.73 -26.65
C HIS A 808 -30.12 -12.54 -25.78
N HIS A 809 -28.83 -12.53 -26.11
CA HIS A 809 -27.83 -13.36 -25.43
C HIS A 809 -27.54 -12.87 -24.01
N ALA A 810 -27.34 -13.80 -23.07
CA ALA A 810 -26.77 -13.48 -21.76
C ALA A 810 -25.31 -13.02 -21.92
N LEU A 811 -24.58 -13.77 -22.75
CA LEU A 811 -23.18 -13.61 -23.03
C LEU A 811 -22.99 -13.81 -24.55
N SER A 812 -22.45 -12.81 -25.21
CA SER A 812 -22.16 -12.75 -26.65
C SER A 812 -20.66 -12.47 -26.80
N THR A 813 -19.94 -13.30 -27.56
CA THR A 813 -18.46 -13.27 -27.63
C THR A 813 -17.96 -13.54 -29.04
N SER A 814 -16.98 -12.80 -29.55
CA SER A 814 -16.40 -13.06 -30.89
C SER A 814 -15.09 -13.84 -30.91
N ASP A 815 -14.24 -13.69 -29.90
CA ASP A 815 -12.88 -14.26 -29.86
C ASP A 815 -12.72 -15.25 -28.69
N THR A 816 -11.61 -15.98 -28.66
CA THR A 816 -11.25 -16.86 -27.53
C THR A 816 -10.79 -16.02 -26.34
N ARG A 817 -11.66 -15.90 -25.33
CA ARG A 817 -11.36 -15.35 -24.00
C ARG A 817 -10.23 -16.11 -23.32
N PHE A 818 -9.47 -15.43 -22.46
CA PHE A 818 -8.40 -16.07 -21.69
C PHE A 818 -8.97 -16.95 -20.58
N PHE A 819 -9.95 -16.44 -19.84
CA PHE A 819 -10.68 -17.16 -18.80
C PHE A 819 -12.18 -16.80 -18.85
N ASP A 820 -13.05 -17.76 -18.54
CA ASP A 820 -14.49 -17.54 -18.36
C ASP A 820 -15.10 -18.58 -17.42
N ASP A 821 -15.54 -18.15 -16.24
CA ASP A 821 -16.36 -18.95 -15.32
C ASP A 821 -17.75 -18.34 -15.07
N THR A 822 -18.17 -17.37 -15.88
CA THR A 822 -19.43 -16.62 -15.74
C THR A 822 -20.64 -17.53 -15.51
N ILE A 823 -21.33 -17.32 -14.39
CA ILE A 823 -22.59 -18.01 -14.09
C ILE A 823 -23.71 -17.35 -14.88
N VAL A 824 -24.45 -18.14 -15.66
CA VAL A 824 -25.64 -17.66 -16.39
C VAL A 824 -26.86 -18.42 -15.88
N TYR A 825 -27.91 -17.70 -15.46
CA TYR A 825 -29.13 -18.32 -14.96
C TYR A 825 -30.40 -17.59 -15.41
N ARG A 826 -31.34 -18.32 -16.05
CA ARG A 826 -32.68 -17.83 -16.42
C ARG A 826 -32.70 -16.51 -17.19
N TRP A 827 -31.75 -16.32 -18.09
CA TRP A 827 -31.71 -15.13 -18.96
C TRP A 827 -32.75 -15.16 -20.09
N ALA A 828 -33.55 -16.22 -20.24
CA ALA A 828 -34.57 -16.32 -21.29
C ALA A 828 -35.99 -16.50 -20.75
N ALA A 829 -36.87 -15.55 -21.05
CA ALA A 829 -38.28 -15.63 -20.65
C ALA A 829 -39.08 -16.69 -21.44
N ARG A 830 -38.71 -17.00 -22.70
CA ARG A 830 -39.56 -17.85 -23.58
C ARG A 830 -38.88 -18.85 -24.53
N GLN A 831 -37.70 -18.63 -25.13
CA GLN A 831 -37.10 -19.58 -26.11
C GLN A 831 -35.55 -19.65 -26.18
N SER A 832 -35.03 -20.87 -25.99
CA SER A 832 -33.83 -21.57 -26.51
C SER A 832 -32.41 -20.97 -26.64
N ASN A 833 -32.15 -19.65 -26.52
CA ASN A 833 -30.85 -19.09 -26.96
C ASN A 833 -29.89 -18.58 -25.87
N SER A 834 -30.27 -18.67 -24.59
CA SER A 834 -29.35 -18.65 -23.45
C SER A 834 -29.61 -19.90 -22.62
N LEU A 835 -28.67 -20.84 -22.66
CA LEU A 835 -28.65 -21.97 -21.75
C LEU A 835 -28.06 -21.48 -20.43
N ASP A 836 -28.52 -22.05 -19.31
CA ASP A 836 -27.87 -21.83 -18.02
C ASP A 836 -26.42 -22.36 -18.09
N ASN A 837 -25.47 -21.67 -17.46
CA ASN A 837 -24.03 -21.95 -17.54
C ASN A 837 -23.40 -21.89 -16.14
N ASN A 838 -22.51 -22.83 -15.81
CA ASN A 838 -21.82 -22.92 -14.51
C ASN A 838 -22.79 -22.97 -13.31
N THR A 839 -23.87 -23.76 -13.47
CA THR A 839 -24.95 -23.91 -12.47
C THR A 839 -25.01 -25.29 -11.83
N GLU A 840 -24.12 -26.19 -12.24
CA GLU A 840 -23.99 -27.56 -11.77
C GLU A 840 -23.82 -27.61 -10.23
N GLY A 841 -24.65 -28.40 -9.55
CA GLY A 841 -24.59 -28.57 -8.09
C GLY A 841 -25.24 -27.46 -7.26
N ARG A 842 -25.66 -26.33 -7.84
CA ARG A 842 -26.25 -25.19 -7.11
C ARG A 842 -27.74 -25.42 -6.77
N ASP A 843 -28.22 -24.81 -5.66
CA ASP A 843 -29.63 -24.93 -5.25
C ASP A 843 -30.56 -24.05 -6.11
N VAL A 844 -31.23 -24.68 -7.06
CA VAL A 844 -32.25 -24.09 -7.93
C VAL A 844 -33.37 -23.37 -7.15
N VAL A 845 -33.79 -23.86 -5.99
CA VAL A 845 -34.87 -23.24 -5.19
C VAL A 845 -34.38 -21.98 -4.46
N ARG A 846 -33.08 -21.92 -4.16
CA ARG A 846 -32.42 -20.72 -3.63
C ARG A 846 -32.24 -19.68 -4.73
N MET A 847 -31.59 -20.06 -5.84
CA MET A 847 -31.35 -19.17 -6.99
C MET A 847 -32.66 -18.55 -7.52
N ASP A 848 -33.76 -19.31 -7.55
CA ASP A 848 -35.10 -18.81 -7.96
C ASP A 848 -35.67 -17.69 -7.10
N LYS A 849 -35.20 -17.54 -5.85
CA LYS A 849 -35.62 -16.49 -4.93
C LYS A 849 -34.62 -15.34 -4.83
N THR A 850 -33.44 -15.51 -5.40
CA THR A 850 -32.38 -14.50 -5.42
C THR A 850 -32.59 -13.59 -6.63
N THR A 851 -33.52 -12.65 -6.50
CA THR A 851 -33.82 -11.62 -7.51
C THR A 851 -33.69 -10.22 -6.91
N ILE A 852 -33.47 -9.22 -7.76
CA ILE A 852 -33.32 -7.83 -7.30
C ILE A 852 -34.62 -7.27 -6.70
N GLN A 853 -35.79 -7.76 -7.12
CA GLN A 853 -37.09 -7.48 -6.52
C GLN A 853 -37.20 -8.06 -5.10
N GLN A 854 -36.61 -9.24 -4.85
CA GLN A 854 -36.56 -9.84 -3.51
C GLN A 854 -35.56 -9.12 -2.61
N PHE A 855 -34.37 -8.75 -3.12
CA PHE A 855 -33.43 -7.86 -2.43
C PHE A 855 -34.12 -6.55 -2.01
N ALA A 856 -34.74 -5.84 -2.95
CA ALA A 856 -35.49 -4.62 -2.69
C ALA A 856 -36.63 -4.82 -1.67
N SER A 857 -37.33 -5.95 -1.73
CA SER A 857 -38.42 -6.26 -0.80
C SER A 857 -37.93 -6.51 0.64
N GLN A 858 -36.76 -7.15 0.78
CA GLN A 858 -36.12 -7.38 2.08
C GLN A 858 -35.56 -6.08 2.66
N LEU A 859 -34.78 -5.35 1.86
CA LEU A 859 -34.17 -4.06 2.22
C LEU A 859 -35.19 -3.01 2.65
N LEU A 860 -36.31 -2.88 1.91
CA LEU A 860 -37.38 -1.93 2.22
C LEU A 860 -38.41 -2.45 3.24
N GLY A 861 -38.32 -3.71 3.68
CA GLY A 861 -39.36 -4.38 4.47
C GLY A 861 -40.75 -4.37 3.79
N LYS A 862 -40.79 -4.29 2.46
CA LYS A 862 -41.97 -4.04 1.63
C LYS A 862 -42.22 -5.22 0.70
N GLU A 863 -43.22 -6.05 1.00
CA GLU A 863 -43.62 -7.16 0.13
C GLU A 863 -43.99 -6.66 -1.28
N GLY A 864 -43.33 -7.19 -2.31
CA GLY A 864 -43.53 -6.77 -3.70
C GLY A 864 -42.94 -5.39 -4.02
N ALA A 865 -41.83 -5.02 -3.39
CA ALA A 865 -41.05 -3.86 -3.81
C ALA A 865 -40.55 -4.03 -5.25
N THR A 866 -40.54 -2.94 -5.99
CA THR A 866 -40.16 -2.88 -7.40
C THR A 866 -38.75 -2.31 -7.58
N ILE A 867 -38.15 -2.51 -8.75
CA ILE A 867 -36.87 -1.88 -9.11
C ILE A 867 -36.97 -0.34 -9.07
N ALA A 868 -38.17 0.22 -9.33
CA ALA A 868 -38.41 1.65 -9.16
C ALA A 868 -38.45 2.11 -7.69
N ASP A 869 -38.87 1.24 -6.75
CA ASP A 869 -38.77 1.53 -5.32
C ASP A 869 -37.31 1.50 -4.85
N LEU A 870 -36.50 0.55 -5.35
CA LEU A 870 -35.06 0.50 -5.10
C LEU A 870 -34.34 1.74 -5.64
N ALA A 871 -34.63 2.15 -6.89
CA ALA A 871 -34.05 3.36 -7.46
C ALA A 871 -34.42 4.63 -6.67
N ALA A 872 -35.66 4.71 -6.16
CA ALA A 872 -36.08 5.82 -5.30
C ALA A 872 -35.36 5.83 -3.94
N LEU A 873 -35.03 4.66 -3.39
CA LEU A 873 -34.20 4.52 -2.19
C LEU A 873 -32.76 4.99 -2.44
N LEU A 874 -32.13 4.48 -3.51
CA LEU A 874 -30.74 4.81 -3.86
C LEU A 874 -30.55 6.30 -4.13
N ARG A 875 -31.49 6.95 -4.84
CA ARG A 875 -31.47 8.42 -5.03
C ARG A 875 -31.67 9.20 -3.73
N ALA A 876 -32.38 8.66 -2.75
CA ALA A 876 -32.56 9.31 -1.45
C ALA A 876 -31.31 9.15 -0.54
N GLN A 877 -30.49 8.12 -0.78
CA GLN A 877 -29.26 7.87 -0.05
C GLN A 877 -28.25 9.00 -0.17
N ALA A 878 -28.08 9.57 -1.38
CA ALA A 878 -27.21 10.71 -1.64
C ALA A 878 -27.60 11.99 -0.85
N HIS A 879 -28.76 12.00 -0.19
CA HIS A 879 -29.20 13.09 0.68
C HIS A 879 -29.01 12.77 2.18
N GLY A 880 -28.26 11.71 2.52
CA GLY A 880 -27.97 11.30 3.90
C GLY A 880 -29.21 10.81 4.67
N GLN A 881 -30.23 10.29 3.97
CA GLN A 881 -31.55 9.99 4.54
C GLN A 881 -31.72 8.56 5.07
N LEU A 882 -30.67 7.73 5.02
CA LEU A 882 -30.71 6.31 5.39
C LEU A 882 -29.81 6.00 6.58
N ASP A 883 -30.25 5.06 7.42
CA ASP A 883 -29.49 4.58 8.60
C ASP A 883 -28.29 3.69 8.22
N ALA A 884 -28.24 3.20 6.97
CA ALA A 884 -27.14 2.41 6.40
C ALA A 884 -27.02 2.70 4.89
N VAL A 885 -25.82 2.54 4.34
CA VAL A 885 -25.53 2.68 2.90
C VAL A 885 -25.90 1.38 2.17
N VAL A 886 -26.40 1.54 0.95
CA VAL A 886 -26.73 0.50 -0.03
C VAL A 886 -25.83 0.75 -1.24
N ASP A 887 -24.82 -0.09 -1.39
CA ASP A 887 -23.76 -0.05 -2.40
C ASP A 887 -23.88 -1.25 -3.35
N ALA A 888 -22.93 -1.38 -4.27
CA ALA A 888 -22.85 -2.55 -5.16
C ALA A 888 -22.54 -3.81 -4.36
N ASP A 889 -21.58 -3.77 -3.42
CA ASP A 889 -21.15 -4.90 -2.58
C ASP A 889 -22.31 -5.59 -1.86
N LEU A 890 -23.21 -4.83 -1.24
CA LEU A 890 -24.37 -5.39 -0.55
C LEU A 890 -25.32 -6.13 -1.51
N ILE A 891 -25.43 -5.67 -2.76
CA ILE A 891 -26.21 -6.33 -3.81
C ILE A 891 -25.46 -7.58 -4.30
N ILE A 892 -24.14 -7.48 -4.48
CA ILE A 892 -23.26 -8.55 -4.96
C ILE A 892 -23.23 -9.70 -3.96
N ALA A 893 -23.01 -9.41 -2.68
CA ALA A 893 -23.05 -10.39 -1.59
C ALA A 893 -24.40 -11.13 -1.55
N PHE A 894 -25.54 -10.43 -1.69
CA PHE A 894 -26.86 -11.07 -1.76
C PHE A 894 -26.98 -12.07 -2.93
N PHE A 895 -26.44 -11.72 -4.11
CA PHE A 895 -26.43 -12.61 -5.26
C PHE A 895 -25.42 -13.76 -5.09
N ARG A 896 -24.18 -13.51 -4.68
CA ARG A 896 -23.16 -14.52 -4.40
C ARG A 896 -23.68 -15.57 -3.40
N GLU A 897 -24.18 -15.13 -2.25
CA GLU A 897 -24.74 -16.02 -1.22
C GLU A 897 -25.94 -16.82 -1.76
N GLY A 898 -26.84 -16.15 -2.48
CA GLY A 898 -28.01 -16.75 -3.13
C GLY A 898 -27.69 -17.82 -4.18
N PHE A 899 -26.54 -17.69 -4.85
CA PHE A 899 -26.02 -18.64 -5.83
C PHE A 899 -25.06 -19.68 -5.23
N GLY A 900 -24.79 -19.61 -3.91
CA GLY A 900 -23.90 -20.53 -3.22
C GLY A 900 -22.42 -20.34 -3.59
N LEU A 901 -22.02 -19.10 -3.86
CA LEU A 901 -20.63 -18.67 -3.78
C LEU A 901 -20.32 -18.24 -2.34
N ASP A 902 -19.03 -18.21 -1.99
CA ASP A 902 -18.62 -17.71 -0.69
C ASP A 902 -18.76 -16.18 -0.61
N VAL A 903 -19.12 -15.74 0.60
CA VAL A 903 -19.28 -14.35 1.04
C VAL A 903 -18.73 -14.17 2.47
N SER A 904 -18.06 -15.19 3.01
CA SER A 904 -17.49 -15.21 4.34
C SER A 904 -16.22 -14.38 4.34
N ALA A 905 -16.32 -13.12 4.73
CA ALA A 905 -15.13 -12.30 4.95
C ALA A 905 -14.32 -12.82 6.15
N ARG A 906 -12.99 -12.62 6.12
CA ARG A 906 -12.09 -12.97 7.24
C ARG A 906 -12.57 -12.37 8.56
N THR A 907 -12.25 -13.00 9.70
CA THR A 907 -12.76 -12.60 11.03
C THR A 907 -11.71 -11.97 11.95
N GLY A 908 -10.42 -12.06 11.60
CA GLY A 908 -9.30 -11.40 12.26
C GLY A 908 -8.29 -10.90 11.21
N SER A 909 -7.23 -10.24 11.68
CA SER A 909 -6.10 -9.88 10.84
C SER A 909 -5.22 -11.08 10.51
N GLU A 910 -4.57 -11.03 9.35
CA GLU A 910 -3.63 -12.06 8.88
C GLU A 910 -2.44 -11.39 8.16
N MET A 911 -1.40 -12.18 7.81
CA MET A 911 -0.38 -11.75 6.86
C MET A 911 -0.86 -12.08 5.44
N LEU A 912 -1.12 -11.07 4.63
CA LEU A 912 -1.57 -11.23 3.25
C LEU A 912 -0.37 -11.26 2.31
N VAL A 913 -0.25 -12.34 1.54
CA VAL A 913 0.87 -12.57 0.62
C VAL A 913 0.49 -12.19 -0.80
N PHE A 914 1.25 -11.27 -1.41
CA PHE A 914 1.06 -10.91 -2.80
C PHE A 914 1.46 -12.07 -3.71
N THR A 915 0.51 -12.57 -4.50
CA THR A 915 0.65 -13.76 -5.33
C THR A 915 0.14 -13.46 -6.75
N PRO A 916 1.02 -13.19 -7.73
CA PRO A 916 0.60 -12.85 -9.09
C PRO A 916 -0.25 -13.95 -9.74
N ASP A 917 -1.47 -13.60 -10.16
CA ASP A 917 -2.40 -14.55 -10.78
C ASP A 917 -2.43 -14.44 -12.31
N GLU A 918 -2.26 -15.58 -12.98
CA GLU A 918 -2.19 -15.68 -14.44
C GLU A 918 -3.48 -15.27 -15.19
N ARG A 919 -4.62 -15.24 -14.50
CA ARG A 919 -5.92 -14.81 -15.03
C ARG A 919 -6.03 -13.27 -15.09
N SER A 920 -5.18 -12.58 -14.33
CA SER A 920 -5.20 -11.14 -14.05
C SER A 920 -3.91 -10.42 -14.49
N ASP A 921 -3.69 -9.22 -13.97
CA ASP A 921 -2.52 -8.37 -14.18
C ASP A 921 -1.28 -8.78 -13.35
N GLY A 922 -1.44 -9.39 -12.17
CA GLY A 922 -0.33 -9.79 -11.31
C GLY A 922 0.54 -8.66 -10.74
N ILE A 923 0.08 -7.41 -10.74
CA ILE A 923 0.84 -6.22 -10.30
C ILE A 923 0.02 -5.24 -9.45
N ARG A 924 -1.31 -5.21 -9.55
CA ARG A 924 -2.16 -4.23 -8.86
C ARG A 924 -2.45 -4.67 -7.43
N TRP A 925 -2.22 -3.76 -6.48
CA TRP A 925 -2.68 -3.93 -5.09
C TRP A 925 -4.19 -4.05 -5.01
N ASP A 926 -4.94 -3.30 -5.81
CA ASP A 926 -6.41 -3.21 -5.70
C ASP A 926 -7.18 -4.30 -6.45
N ASN A 927 -6.48 -5.33 -6.93
CA ASN A 927 -7.09 -6.51 -7.52
C ASN A 927 -6.95 -7.70 -6.55
N ARG A 928 -8.07 -8.13 -5.95
CA ARG A 928 -8.10 -9.22 -4.96
C ARG A 928 -7.57 -10.57 -5.47
N LEU A 929 -7.54 -10.80 -6.79
CA LEU A 929 -6.95 -12.00 -7.38
C LEU A 929 -5.44 -12.10 -7.17
N ASN A 930 -4.76 -10.98 -6.87
CA ASN A 930 -3.33 -10.94 -6.60
C ASN A 930 -2.97 -11.21 -5.12
N TRP A 931 -3.93 -11.61 -4.28
CA TRP A 931 -3.72 -11.80 -2.83
C TRP A 931 -4.13 -13.21 -2.38
N SER A 932 -3.36 -13.76 -1.43
CA SER A 932 -3.54 -15.13 -0.91
C SER A 932 -4.90 -15.42 -0.26
N THR A 933 -5.63 -14.37 0.15
CA THR A 933 -6.91 -14.45 0.88
C THR A 933 -8.15 -14.12 0.04
N ASP A 934 -7.98 -13.74 -1.24
CA ASP A 934 -9.05 -13.23 -2.12
C ASP A 934 -9.78 -11.97 -1.57
N ASP A 935 -9.10 -11.21 -0.71
CA ASP A 935 -9.48 -9.86 -0.28
C ASP A 935 -8.26 -8.93 -0.20
N LEU A 936 -8.48 -7.63 -0.01
CA LEU A 936 -7.43 -6.60 -0.04
C LEU A 936 -6.82 -6.40 1.37
N PRO A 937 -5.50 -6.13 1.49
CA PRO A 937 -4.91 -5.75 2.76
C PRO A 937 -5.44 -4.43 3.29
N GLY A 938 -5.55 -4.33 4.62
CA GLY A 938 -6.17 -3.20 5.31
C GLY A 938 -7.70 -3.25 5.35
N THR A 939 -8.31 -4.36 4.92
CA THR A 939 -9.72 -4.65 5.19
C THR A 939 -9.96 -5.12 6.64
N ARG A 940 -8.88 -5.43 7.38
CA ARG A 940 -8.87 -5.64 8.83
C ARG A 940 -7.81 -4.75 9.49
N ASP A 941 -8.20 -4.14 10.62
CA ASP A 941 -7.25 -3.50 11.52
C ASP A 941 -6.19 -4.54 11.95
N GLY A 942 -4.92 -4.24 11.70
CA GLY A 942 -3.79 -5.12 12.00
C GLY A 942 -3.43 -6.16 10.94
N ASP A 943 -3.99 -6.07 9.72
CA ASP A 943 -3.47 -6.85 8.58
C ASP A 943 -2.01 -6.47 8.30
N SER A 944 -1.15 -7.46 8.06
CA SER A 944 0.25 -7.29 7.63
C SER A 944 0.41 -7.75 6.18
N VAL A 945 1.47 -7.30 5.50
CA VAL A 945 1.69 -7.55 4.07
C VAL A 945 3.06 -8.16 3.81
N ASP A 946 3.08 -9.21 2.99
CA ASP A 946 4.32 -9.76 2.41
C ASP A 946 4.25 -9.69 0.88
N LEU A 947 5.15 -8.93 0.27
CA LEU A 947 5.27 -8.84 -1.18
C LEU A 947 5.96 -10.06 -1.80
N THR A 948 6.64 -10.92 -1.04
CA THR A 948 7.47 -12.06 -1.53
C THR A 948 8.41 -11.68 -2.67
N GLY A 949 8.98 -10.48 -2.61
CA GLY A 949 9.87 -9.95 -3.64
C GLY A 949 9.16 -9.41 -4.89
N ASN A 950 7.83 -9.36 -4.95
CA ASN A 950 7.07 -8.90 -6.12
C ASN A 950 7.18 -7.39 -6.39
N ALA A 951 6.80 -6.99 -7.60
CA ALA A 951 6.61 -5.61 -8.00
C ALA A 951 5.12 -5.24 -8.02
N VAL A 952 4.71 -4.32 -7.14
CA VAL A 952 3.29 -4.00 -6.86
C VAL A 952 3.01 -2.51 -7.07
N HIS A 953 1.88 -2.21 -7.71
CA HIS A 953 1.34 -0.87 -7.89
C HIS A 953 0.20 -0.61 -6.89
N PHE A 954 0.38 0.39 -6.04
CA PHE A 954 -0.60 0.89 -5.07
C PHE A 954 -1.20 2.22 -5.52
N GLY A 955 -2.52 2.35 -5.38
CA GLY A 955 -3.25 3.57 -5.70
C GLY A 955 -4.71 3.48 -5.27
N ASN A 956 -5.39 4.62 -5.25
CA ASN A 956 -6.84 4.79 -5.06
C ASN A 956 -7.44 4.54 -3.66
N TYR A 957 -6.71 4.02 -2.68
CA TYR A 957 -7.25 3.73 -1.34
C TYR A 957 -6.51 4.47 -0.23
N THR A 958 -7.14 4.58 0.94
CA THR A 958 -6.48 4.93 2.20
C THR A 958 -6.46 3.69 3.08
N VAL A 959 -5.26 3.15 3.30
CA VAL A 959 -5.03 1.86 3.96
C VAL A 959 -3.99 2.05 5.07
N ALA A 960 -4.20 1.36 6.19
CA ALA A 960 -3.18 1.10 7.20
C ALA A 960 -2.93 -0.41 7.28
N VAL A 961 -1.68 -0.79 7.44
CA VAL A 961 -1.20 -2.15 7.71
C VAL A 961 -0.22 -2.10 8.88
N ASP A 962 -0.09 -3.19 9.62
CA ASP A 962 0.90 -3.31 10.68
C ASP A 962 2.28 -3.54 10.04
N ASP A 963 2.70 -4.78 9.80
CA ASP A 963 4.04 -5.08 9.27
C ASP A 963 4.07 -5.18 7.74
N PHE A 964 5.24 -4.90 7.15
CA PHE A 964 5.42 -4.88 5.70
C PHE A 964 6.76 -5.51 5.27
N ASN A 965 6.71 -6.70 4.68
CA ASN A 965 7.86 -7.37 4.08
C ASN A 965 7.94 -7.09 2.57
N PHE A 966 9.05 -6.54 2.10
CA PHE A 966 9.32 -6.41 0.66
C PHE A 966 9.85 -7.73 0.05
N GLY A 967 10.63 -8.51 0.80
CA GLY A 967 11.42 -9.63 0.29
C GLY A 967 12.53 -9.23 -0.69
N ASP A 968 13.30 -10.21 -1.16
CA ASP A 968 14.38 -10.04 -2.16
C ASP A 968 13.84 -9.37 -3.44
N PHE A 969 14.42 -8.23 -3.85
CA PHE A 969 14.04 -7.43 -5.01
C PHE A 969 12.64 -6.78 -4.99
N GLY A 970 11.95 -6.78 -3.85
CA GLY A 970 10.58 -6.25 -3.73
C GLY A 970 10.44 -4.79 -4.18
N LYS A 971 9.34 -4.46 -4.85
CA LYS A 971 9.05 -3.11 -5.33
C LYS A 971 7.62 -2.69 -5.02
N LEU A 972 7.45 -1.47 -4.51
CA LEU A 972 6.15 -0.84 -4.32
C LEU A 972 6.12 0.51 -5.03
N SER A 973 5.13 0.74 -5.90
CA SER A 973 4.89 2.01 -6.60
C SER A 973 3.57 2.63 -6.14
N ALA A 974 3.61 3.70 -5.35
CA ALA A 974 2.44 4.39 -4.82
C ALA A 974 2.11 5.66 -5.64
N THR A 975 1.01 5.65 -6.40
CA THR A 975 0.66 6.75 -7.33
C THR A 975 -0.54 7.60 -6.90
N SER A 976 -1.39 7.11 -6.00
CA SER A 976 -2.50 7.89 -5.43
C SER A 976 -2.97 7.30 -4.09
N GLY A 977 -3.85 8.03 -3.38
CA GLY A 977 -4.31 7.59 -2.06
C GLY A 977 -3.21 7.67 -0.98
N LYS A 978 -3.28 6.80 0.02
CA LYS A 978 -2.35 6.76 1.15
C LYS A 978 -2.20 5.35 1.72
N LEU A 979 -0.96 4.88 1.79
CA LEU A 979 -0.58 3.71 2.59
C LEU A 979 0.07 4.19 3.89
N THR A 980 -0.33 3.58 5.00
CA THR A 980 0.33 3.71 6.30
C THR A 980 0.85 2.34 6.71
N ILE A 981 2.12 2.28 7.08
CA ILE A 981 2.77 1.11 7.70
C ILE A 981 3.05 1.52 9.14
N ASP A 982 2.43 0.83 10.10
CA ASP A 982 2.47 1.15 11.53
C ASP A 982 3.47 0.26 12.30
N GLY A 983 3.75 -0.95 11.82
CA GLY A 983 4.72 -1.90 12.34
C GLY A 983 6.08 -1.85 11.64
N GLU A 984 6.74 -3.00 11.55
CA GLU A 984 8.10 -3.14 11.04
C GLU A 984 8.16 -3.27 9.51
N ILE A 985 9.30 -2.87 8.92
CA ILE A 985 9.56 -2.98 7.48
C ILE A 985 10.80 -3.84 7.28
N ALA A 986 10.63 -4.93 6.53
CA ALA A 986 11.68 -5.90 6.22
C ALA A 986 12.07 -5.87 4.74
N VAL A 987 13.36 -6.02 4.45
CA VAL A 987 13.95 -6.05 3.11
C VAL A 987 14.94 -7.20 3.04
N GLY A 988 14.92 -8.01 1.98
CA GLY A 988 15.90 -9.10 1.83
C GLY A 988 17.27 -8.62 1.34
N ASP A 989 18.31 -9.46 1.51
CA ASP A 989 19.73 -9.21 1.13
C ASP A 989 19.94 -8.49 -0.21
N MET A 990 19.06 -8.72 -1.19
CA MET A 990 19.16 -8.16 -2.54
C MET A 990 18.60 -6.73 -2.67
N GLY A 991 18.03 -6.18 -1.59
CA GLY A 991 17.46 -4.85 -1.47
C GLY A 991 16.07 -4.70 -2.09
N ALA A 992 15.41 -3.59 -1.76
CA ALA A 992 14.05 -3.25 -2.21
C ALA A 992 13.96 -1.82 -2.74
N SER A 993 12.83 -1.48 -3.38
CA SER A 993 12.53 -0.11 -3.83
C SER A 993 11.09 0.32 -3.59
N LEU A 994 10.93 1.46 -2.92
CA LEU A 994 9.69 2.21 -2.79
C LEU A 994 9.73 3.41 -3.75
N SER A 995 8.72 3.52 -4.62
CA SER A 995 8.50 4.67 -5.49
C SER A 995 7.19 5.38 -5.11
N ILE A 996 7.21 6.71 -5.04
CA ILE A 996 6.06 7.55 -4.72
C ILE A 996 5.94 8.66 -5.77
N ASP A 997 4.80 8.69 -6.46
CA ASP A 997 4.55 9.63 -7.54
C ASP A 997 3.13 10.22 -7.47
N ARG A 998 2.87 11.24 -8.28
CA ARG A 998 1.55 11.86 -8.49
C ARG A 998 0.92 12.28 -7.15
N ALA A 999 -0.14 11.59 -6.71
CA ALA A 999 -0.86 11.91 -5.48
C ALA A 999 -0.64 10.85 -4.37
N GLY A 1000 0.27 9.89 -4.59
CA GLY A 1000 0.52 8.80 -3.66
C GLY A 1000 1.09 9.31 -2.34
N GLN A 1001 0.74 8.66 -1.24
CA GLN A 1001 1.34 8.93 0.05
C GLN A 1001 1.75 7.62 0.70
N VAL A 1002 2.95 7.57 1.27
CA VAL A 1002 3.41 6.45 2.10
C VAL A 1002 3.98 6.97 3.40
N TRP A 1003 3.42 6.47 4.50
CA TRP A 1003 3.71 6.87 5.86
C TRP A 1003 4.24 5.66 6.64
N ILE A 1004 5.49 5.69 7.08
CA ILE A 1004 6.15 4.54 7.73
C ILE A 1004 6.54 4.85 9.18
N ASN A 1005 6.68 3.82 10.01
CA ASN A 1005 7.03 3.96 11.43
C ASN A 1005 8.53 3.78 11.72
N GLY A 1006 9.37 4.20 10.77
CA GLY A 1006 10.82 3.98 10.81
C GLY A 1006 11.28 2.85 9.87
N TYR A 1007 12.58 2.58 9.91
CA TYR A 1007 13.26 1.52 9.16
C TYR A 1007 14.56 1.20 9.89
N ARG A 1008 14.74 -0.06 10.32
CA ARG A 1008 15.83 -0.47 11.22
C ARG A 1008 16.76 -1.55 10.64
N ASP A 1009 16.51 -1.95 9.40
CA ASP A 1009 17.13 -3.07 8.70
C ASP A 1009 18.45 -2.64 8.00
N SER A 1010 19.46 -3.51 8.01
CA SER A 1010 20.76 -3.27 7.37
C SER A 1010 20.69 -3.23 5.85
N ASP A 1011 19.71 -3.89 5.25
CA ASP A 1011 19.61 -3.98 3.80
C ASP A 1011 19.14 -2.67 3.16
N ILE A 1012 19.39 -2.56 1.85
CA ILE A 1012 19.24 -1.29 1.15
C ILE A 1012 17.79 -1.09 0.69
N LEU A 1013 17.08 -0.20 1.39
CA LEU A 1013 15.81 0.34 0.91
C LEU A 1013 16.05 1.60 0.06
N LYS A 1014 15.70 1.52 -1.23
CA LYS A 1014 15.67 2.68 -2.14
C LYS A 1014 14.32 3.37 -2.03
N ILE A 1015 14.30 4.70 -1.94
CA ILE A 1015 13.06 5.48 -1.82
C ILE A 1015 13.09 6.63 -2.84
N ASP A 1016 12.38 6.46 -3.95
CA ASP A 1016 12.24 7.48 -5.00
C ASP A 1016 10.91 8.23 -4.81
N VAL A 1017 10.95 9.56 -4.68
CA VAL A 1017 9.79 10.41 -4.41
C VAL A 1017 9.73 11.52 -5.45
N ALA A 1018 8.96 11.33 -6.53
CA ALA A 1018 8.82 12.29 -7.64
C ALA A 1018 7.54 13.15 -7.55
N GLY A 1019 6.54 12.67 -6.80
CA GLY A 1019 5.33 13.41 -6.48
C GLY A 1019 4.87 13.09 -5.07
N GLY A 1020 3.61 13.38 -4.75
CA GLY A 1020 3.00 12.85 -3.54
C GLY A 1020 3.70 13.21 -2.23
N ARG A 1021 3.72 12.27 -1.29
CA ARG A 1021 4.34 12.43 0.04
C ARG A 1021 4.96 11.15 0.59
N PHE A 1022 6.23 11.23 0.97
CA PHE A 1022 6.83 10.33 1.96
C PHE A 1022 6.72 10.96 3.36
N ALA A 1023 6.43 10.15 4.38
CA ALA A 1023 6.50 10.57 5.78
C ALA A 1023 7.03 9.49 6.70
N ASN A 1024 8.02 9.82 7.53
CA ASN A 1024 8.54 8.96 8.59
C ASN A 1024 8.05 9.41 9.98
N LYS A 1025 7.45 8.47 10.72
CA LYS A 1025 6.90 8.64 12.07
C LYS A 1025 7.84 8.13 13.19
N GLY A 1026 8.82 7.29 12.86
CA GLY A 1026 9.69 6.60 13.82
C GLY A 1026 11.18 6.81 13.54
N ASP A 1027 12.01 5.86 13.97
CA ASP A 1027 13.45 5.93 13.76
C ASP A 1027 13.85 5.30 12.42
N MET A 1028 14.44 6.09 11.54
CA MET A 1028 15.09 5.62 10.31
C MET A 1028 16.58 5.49 10.58
N ILE A 1029 17.06 4.27 10.85
CA ILE A 1029 18.45 3.93 11.19
C ILE A 1029 19.04 2.78 10.34
N GLY A 1030 18.24 2.21 9.44
CA GLY A 1030 18.68 1.25 8.44
C GLY A 1030 19.36 1.89 7.23
N THR A 1031 19.83 1.06 6.28
CA THR A 1031 20.56 1.56 5.10
C THR A 1031 19.60 2.09 4.03
N ILE A 1032 19.63 3.39 3.76
CA ILE A 1032 18.66 4.04 2.87
C ILE A 1032 19.29 4.81 1.70
N ASN A 1033 18.64 4.75 0.54
CA ASN A 1033 18.98 5.58 -0.63
C ASN A 1033 17.74 6.32 -1.11
N MET A 1034 17.58 7.58 -0.68
CA MET A 1034 16.41 8.40 -0.99
C MET A 1034 16.71 9.46 -2.06
N HIS A 1035 15.86 9.56 -3.08
CA HIS A 1035 15.85 10.65 -4.07
C HIS A 1035 14.50 11.34 -4.06
N VAL A 1036 14.49 12.66 -3.89
CA VAL A 1036 13.27 13.49 -3.88
C VAL A 1036 13.36 14.49 -5.02
N SER A 1037 12.38 14.47 -5.92
CA SER A 1037 12.38 15.23 -7.17
C SER A 1037 11.00 15.81 -7.54
N ASP A 1038 10.97 16.58 -8.61
CA ASP A 1038 9.79 17.20 -9.23
C ASP A 1038 8.93 18.09 -8.31
N ASN A 1039 7.86 17.58 -7.69
CA ASN A 1039 6.88 18.32 -6.87
C ASN A 1039 6.71 17.70 -5.46
N ALA A 1040 7.52 16.69 -5.14
CA ALA A 1040 7.36 15.82 -3.98
C ALA A 1040 7.46 16.53 -2.61
N GLN A 1041 6.81 15.91 -1.62
CA GLN A 1041 7.02 16.20 -0.19
C GLN A 1041 7.71 15.01 0.49
N ALA A 1042 8.77 15.25 1.25
CA ALA A 1042 9.42 14.25 2.09
C ALA A 1042 9.56 14.76 3.52
N LEU A 1043 8.72 14.24 4.42
CA LEU A 1043 8.81 14.49 5.86
C LEU A 1043 9.78 13.45 6.45
N LEU A 1044 11.05 13.87 6.61
CA LEU A 1044 12.15 13.02 7.09
C LEU A 1044 11.94 12.59 8.54
N ALA A 1045 11.35 13.46 9.35
CA ALA A 1045 10.79 13.10 10.65
C ALA A 1045 9.52 13.93 10.90
N ILE A 1046 8.49 13.26 11.40
CA ILE A 1046 7.34 13.89 12.03
C ILE A 1046 7.42 13.64 13.57
N PRO A 1047 6.46 14.12 14.38
CA PRO A 1047 6.56 14.08 15.84
C PRO A 1047 6.93 12.71 16.45
N GLY A 1048 8.13 12.64 17.03
CA GLY A 1048 8.64 11.43 17.70
C GLY A 1048 9.56 10.56 16.85
N GLY A 1049 9.75 10.88 15.57
CA GLY A 1049 10.68 10.18 14.67
C GLY A 1049 12.07 10.82 14.59
N SER A 1050 13.02 10.06 14.05
CA SER A 1050 14.38 10.50 13.74
C SER A 1050 14.83 9.98 12.37
N PHE A 1051 15.73 10.70 11.69
CA PHE A 1051 16.26 10.30 10.40
C PHE A 1051 17.79 10.29 10.43
N ASP A 1052 18.37 9.10 10.37
CA ASP A 1052 19.81 8.90 10.42
C ASP A 1052 20.33 8.41 9.06
N LEU A 1053 21.11 9.26 8.41
CA LEU A 1053 21.88 8.87 7.24
C LEU A 1053 23.15 8.16 7.72
N MET A 1054 23.06 6.83 7.79
CA MET A 1054 24.13 5.91 8.18
C MET A 1054 25.22 5.78 7.09
N ASP A 1055 26.28 5.02 7.37
CA ASP A 1055 27.28 4.65 6.35
C ASP A 1055 26.58 3.98 5.14
N GLY A 1056 27.10 4.19 3.94
CA GLY A 1056 26.49 3.74 2.68
C GLY A 1056 25.18 4.42 2.29
N SER A 1057 24.53 5.17 3.18
CA SER A 1057 23.22 5.79 2.93
C SER A 1057 23.31 7.13 2.18
N SER A 1058 22.26 7.50 1.45
CA SER A 1058 22.19 8.79 0.77
C SER A 1058 20.80 9.44 0.72
N LEU A 1059 20.80 10.78 0.70
CA LEU A 1059 19.63 11.62 0.43
C LEU A 1059 19.97 12.59 -0.71
N ALA A 1060 19.16 12.62 -1.76
CA ALA A 1060 19.27 13.55 -2.87
C ALA A 1060 18.00 14.41 -3.01
N VAL A 1061 18.17 15.74 -2.98
CA VAL A 1061 17.11 16.74 -3.12
C VAL A 1061 17.26 17.43 -4.47
N GLU A 1062 16.35 17.16 -5.41
CA GLU A 1062 16.41 17.64 -6.78
C GLU A 1062 15.34 18.68 -7.13
N GLY A 1063 15.77 19.76 -7.78
CA GLY A 1063 14.92 20.82 -8.30
C GLY A 1063 14.60 21.91 -7.29
N SER A 1064 13.71 22.82 -7.70
CA SER A 1064 13.36 24.04 -6.97
C SER A 1064 11.94 24.05 -6.37
N ARG A 1065 11.24 22.92 -6.44
CA ARG A 1065 9.82 22.79 -6.05
C ARG A 1065 9.56 21.69 -5.02
N VAL A 1066 10.54 20.80 -4.79
CA VAL A 1066 10.44 19.77 -3.75
C VAL A 1066 10.48 20.39 -2.36
N LYS A 1067 9.83 19.71 -1.41
CA LYS A 1067 9.77 20.09 -0.01
C LYS A 1067 10.31 18.95 0.84
N VAL A 1068 11.46 19.15 1.49
CA VAL A 1068 12.17 18.10 2.24
C VAL A 1068 12.52 18.62 3.63
N GLY A 1069 12.31 17.79 4.65
CA GLY A 1069 12.60 18.15 6.05
C GLY A 1069 11.43 17.82 6.96
N PHE A 1070 10.82 18.82 7.58
CA PHE A 1070 9.98 18.63 8.78
C PHE A 1070 8.67 19.44 8.76
N ASP A 1071 7.63 18.89 9.37
CA ASP A 1071 6.36 19.56 9.70
C ASP A 1071 5.74 18.87 10.94
N GLY A 1072 4.92 19.59 11.72
CA GLY A 1072 4.40 19.11 12.99
C GLY A 1072 3.73 20.19 13.85
N HIS A 1073 3.43 19.87 15.11
CA HIS A 1073 2.79 20.76 16.08
C HIS A 1073 3.75 21.23 17.19
N ASN A 1074 3.32 22.26 17.92
CA ASN A 1074 4.12 22.91 18.98
C ASN A 1074 4.61 21.95 20.08
N GLY A 1075 5.93 21.75 20.13
CA GLY A 1075 6.63 20.94 21.13
C GLY A 1075 6.97 19.52 20.65
N ASP A 1076 6.66 19.21 19.40
CA ASP A 1076 7.19 18.04 18.70
C ASP A 1076 8.66 18.29 18.30
N THR A 1077 9.43 17.23 18.08
CA THR A 1077 10.85 17.33 17.69
C THR A 1077 11.11 16.54 16.42
N GLY A 1078 11.81 17.15 15.46
CA GLY A 1078 12.27 16.52 14.22
C GLY A 1078 13.80 16.56 14.12
N VAL A 1079 14.43 15.41 13.86
CA VAL A 1079 15.90 15.27 13.86
C VAL A 1079 16.40 14.66 12.57
N LEU A 1080 17.45 15.27 11.99
CA LEU A 1080 18.28 14.66 10.95
C LEU A 1080 19.72 14.53 11.46
N ARG A 1081 20.26 13.30 11.46
CA ARG A 1081 21.66 13.00 11.79
C ARG A 1081 22.38 12.46 10.56
N MET A 1082 23.54 13.02 10.25
CA MET A 1082 24.43 12.49 9.22
C MET A 1082 25.67 11.88 9.87
N HIS A 1083 25.96 10.63 9.51
CA HIS A 1083 27.13 9.89 9.99
C HIS A 1083 28.22 9.80 8.92
N ASP A 1084 29.43 9.49 9.34
CA ASP A 1084 30.58 9.24 8.46
C ASP A 1084 30.22 8.22 7.36
N GLY A 1085 30.60 8.50 6.11
CA GLY A 1085 30.31 7.64 4.95
C GLY A 1085 28.97 7.90 4.25
N SER A 1086 28.03 8.62 4.89
CA SER A 1086 26.77 9.04 4.27
C SER A 1086 26.94 10.13 3.19
N THR A 1087 25.93 10.35 2.36
CA THR A 1087 25.88 11.44 1.36
C THR A 1087 24.59 12.26 1.42
N LEU A 1088 24.71 13.58 1.51
CA LEU A 1088 23.64 14.53 1.15
C LEU A 1088 23.94 15.19 -0.21
N SER A 1089 22.96 15.20 -1.11
CA SER A 1089 23.07 15.80 -2.44
C SER A 1089 21.98 16.84 -2.69
N PHE A 1090 22.36 18.01 -3.21
CA PHE A 1090 21.45 19.02 -3.73
C PHE A 1090 21.65 19.14 -5.25
N ILE A 1091 20.61 18.90 -6.04
CA ILE A 1091 20.67 18.85 -7.51
C ILE A 1091 19.79 19.96 -8.07
N ALA A 1092 20.37 20.90 -8.81
CA ALA A 1092 19.66 22.07 -9.32
C ALA A 1092 18.87 21.76 -10.59
N ASP A 1093 17.65 22.29 -10.68
CA ASP A 1093 16.95 22.45 -11.95
C ASP A 1093 17.30 23.81 -12.59
N VAL A 1094 16.62 24.17 -13.69
CA VAL A 1094 16.85 25.45 -14.38
C VAL A 1094 16.36 26.69 -13.62
N ALA A 1095 15.53 26.52 -12.60
CA ALA A 1095 14.92 27.58 -11.81
C ALA A 1095 15.60 27.78 -10.45
N GLY A 1096 16.10 26.73 -9.80
CA GLY A 1096 16.68 26.83 -8.47
C GLY A 1096 17.13 25.51 -7.83
N LEU A 1097 17.36 25.61 -6.52
CA LEU A 1097 17.53 24.52 -5.56
C LEU A 1097 16.45 24.69 -4.49
N SER A 1098 16.00 23.58 -3.89
CA SER A 1098 15.14 23.60 -2.70
C SER A 1098 15.94 23.66 -1.40
N THR A 1099 15.31 24.17 -0.34
CA THR A 1099 15.84 24.16 1.04
C THR A 1099 15.35 22.91 1.77
N LEU A 1100 16.27 22.21 2.44
CA LEU A 1100 15.95 21.20 3.44
C LEU A 1100 15.68 21.90 4.78
N GLY A 1101 14.52 21.68 5.38
CA GLY A 1101 14.14 22.28 6.66
C GLY A 1101 12.66 22.19 6.96
N GLU A 1102 12.18 23.06 7.85
CA GLU A 1102 10.75 23.22 8.12
C GLU A 1102 9.97 23.71 6.90
N PHE A 1103 8.90 23.00 6.56
CA PHE A 1103 7.97 23.42 5.52
C PHE A 1103 6.53 23.10 5.90
N ARG A 1104 5.58 23.82 5.28
CA ARG A 1104 4.17 23.49 5.40
C ARG A 1104 3.81 22.40 4.39
N SER A 1105 3.56 21.19 4.88
CA SER A 1105 3.11 20.03 4.09
C SER A 1105 1.65 20.18 3.64
N GLY A 1106 0.81 20.64 4.57
CA GLY A 1106 -0.65 20.71 4.45
C GLY A 1106 -1.36 19.92 5.56
N THR A 1107 -0.78 18.78 5.98
CA THR A 1107 -1.34 17.84 6.97
C THR A 1107 -1.65 18.49 8.32
N PHE A 1108 -0.66 19.17 8.90
CA PHE A 1108 -0.77 19.81 10.21
C PHE A 1108 -1.52 21.17 10.16
N GLY A 1109 -2.07 21.52 8.99
CA GLY A 1109 -2.99 22.65 8.78
C GLY A 1109 -2.34 24.03 8.72
N LYS A 1110 -1.47 24.37 9.67
CA LYS A 1110 -0.78 25.68 9.74
C LYS A 1110 0.62 25.63 9.12
N ALA A 1111 1.38 26.72 9.24
CA ALA A 1111 2.83 26.64 9.15
C ALA A 1111 3.38 25.69 10.24
N PRO A 1112 4.54 25.05 10.01
CA PRO A 1112 5.18 24.18 10.99
C PRO A 1112 5.33 24.90 12.34
N GLU A 1113 5.03 24.17 13.40
CA GLU A 1113 5.27 24.58 14.79
C GLU A 1113 6.22 23.56 15.49
N ILE A 1114 7.08 22.85 14.74
CA ILE A 1114 7.96 21.76 15.21
C ILE A 1114 9.36 22.28 15.59
N ASP A 1115 9.96 21.81 16.69
CA ASP A 1115 11.34 22.14 17.07
C ASP A 1115 12.31 21.28 16.22
N THR A 1116 13.21 21.88 15.42
CA THR A 1116 14.06 21.10 14.47
C THR A 1116 15.57 21.15 14.76
N ALA A 1117 16.23 20.00 14.62
CA ALA A 1117 17.66 19.87 14.86
C ALA A 1117 18.39 19.03 13.80
N ILE A 1118 19.50 19.55 13.28
CA ILE A 1118 20.29 18.88 12.23
C ILE A 1118 21.75 18.74 12.65
N ARG A 1119 22.27 17.51 12.60
CA ARG A 1119 23.71 17.21 12.76
C ARG A 1119 24.34 16.93 11.41
N LEU A 1120 25.25 17.83 11.00
CA LEU A 1120 26.07 17.68 9.80
C LEU A 1120 27.23 16.69 10.06
N GLY A 1121 27.52 15.90 9.02
CA GLY A 1121 28.55 14.86 8.93
C GLY A 1121 28.56 14.31 7.49
N GLY A 1122 29.42 13.35 7.17
CA GLY A 1122 29.43 12.72 5.84
C GLY A 1122 29.75 13.67 4.68
N ASP A 1123 29.45 13.24 3.46
CA ASP A 1123 29.76 13.96 2.22
C ASP A 1123 28.61 14.86 1.74
N LEU A 1124 28.91 16.12 1.40
CA LEU A 1124 27.99 17.03 0.70
C LEU A 1124 28.31 17.13 -0.79
N LYS A 1125 27.29 16.94 -1.64
CA LYS A 1125 27.34 17.15 -3.09
C LYS A 1125 26.34 18.25 -3.49
N ILE A 1126 26.77 19.21 -4.30
CA ILE A 1126 25.91 20.25 -4.86
C ILE A 1126 26.10 20.23 -6.38
N ASP A 1127 25.13 19.70 -7.12
CA ASP A 1127 25.16 19.67 -8.58
C ASP A 1127 24.42 20.88 -9.16
N VAL A 1128 25.18 21.76 -9.83
CA VAL A 1128 24.66 22.94 -10.52
C VAL A 1128 24.76 22.80 -12.04
N THR A 1129 24.79 21.57 -12.59
CA THR A 1129 24.93 21.31 -14.04
C THR A 1129 23.81 21.93 -14.87
N ALA A 1130 22.58 22.03 -14.35
CA ALA A 1130 21.49 22.74 -15.02
C ALA A 1130 21.74 24.26 -15.14
N TRP A 1131 22.57 24.83 -14.25
CA TRP A 1131 22.96 26.25 -14.28
C TRP A 1131 24.16 26.45 -15.20
N GLY A 1132 23.87 26.65 -16.49
CA GLY A 1132 24.88 26.98 -17.49
C GLY A 1132 25.74 28.21 -17.15
N ALA A 1133 26.81 28.41 -17.92
CA ALA A 1133 27.83 29.44 -17.66
C ALA A 1133 27.29 30.89 -17.58
N ASP A 1134 26.10 31.15 -18.13
CA ASP A 1134 25.43 32.46 -18.14
C ASP A 1134 24.43 32.68 -16.99
N THR A 1135 24.14 31.68 -16.14
CA THR A 1135 23.25 31.84 -14.97
C THR A 1135 23.79 32.95 -14.05
N ALA A 1136 22.91 33.83 -13.57
CA ALA A 1136 23.28 34.98 -12.73
C ALA A 1136 23.99 34.58 -11.41
N SER A 1137 24.42 35.56 -10.61
CA SER A 1137 24.83 35.25 -9.23
C SER A 1137 23.68 34.58 -8.48
N VAL A 1138 23.99 33.54 -7.71
CA VAL A 1138 23.01 32.75 -6.94
C VAL A 1138 23.40 32.79 -5.46
N SER A 1139 22.41 32.73 -4.57
CA SER A 1139 22.59 32.75 -3.11
C SER A 1139 21.42 32.04 -2.45
N GLU A 1140 21.43 30.71 -2.47
CA GLU A 1140 20.36 29.88 -1.89
C GLU A 1140 20.72 29.40 -0.48
N THR A 1141 19.72 29.31 0.40
CA THR A 1141 19.81 28.55 1.65
C THR A 1141 19.45 27.10 1.35
N LEU A 1142 20.39 26.18 1.57
CA LEU A 1142 20.18 24.75 1.30
C LEU A 1142 19.70 23.98 2.53
N ILE A 1143 20.12 24.39 3.73
CA ILE A 1143 19.66 23.79 4.99
C ILE A 1143 19.26 24.90 5.96
N LYS A 1144 18.14 24.71 6.65
CA LYS A 1144 17.68 25.56 7.73
C LYS A 1144 16.93 24.75 8.80
N ALA A 1145 17.22 25.01 10.07
CA ALA A 1145 16.56 24.40 11.24
C ALA A 1145 16.55 25.39 12.42
N ASP A 1146 16.01 24.99 13.58
CA ASP A 1146 16.19 25.74 14.84
C ASP A 1146 17.58 25.54 15.47
N GLU A 1147 18.28 24.46 15.14
CA GLU A 1147 19.68 24.22 15.49
C GLU A 1147 20.42 23.44 14.39
N ILE A 1148 21.62 23.89 14.04
CA ILE A 1148 22.58 23.13 13.23
C ILE A 1148 23.90 22.91 13.98
N VAL A 1149 24.34 21.65 14.10
CA VAL A 1149 25.64 21.28 14.71
C VAL A 1149 26.49 20.41 13.78
N GLY A 1150 27.78 20.25 14.09
CA GLY A 1150 28.70 19.39 13.34
C GLY A 1150 29.14 19.98 12.01
N SER A 1151 29.83 19.19 11.17
CA SER A 1151 30.34 19.65 9.87
C SER A 1151 30.50 18.49 8.88
N PHE A 1152 30.25 18.75 7.60
CA PHE A 1152 30.55 17.80 6.52
C PHE A 1152 32.05 17.43 6.44
N ASP A 1153 32.33 16.16 6.18
CA ASP A 1153 33.68 15.60 5.97
C ASP A 1153 34.28 16.09 4.65
N SER A 1154 33.45 16.17 3.60
CA SER A 1154 33.83 16.79 2.34
C SER A 1154 32.67 17.55 1.68
N ILE A 1155 33.02 18.53 0.85
CA ILE A 1155 32.06 19.33 0.08
C ILE A 1155 32.50 19.39 -1.38
N LYS A 1156 31.61 18.98 -2.28
CA LYS A 1156 31.86 18.92 -3.73
C LYS A 1156 30.79 19.67 -4.51
N VAL A 1157 31.21 20.63 -5.33
CA VAL A 1157 30.33 21.29 -6.32
C VAL A 1157 30.56 20.69 -7.70
N ILE A 1158 29.48 20.26 -8.37
CA ILE A 1158 29.46 19.62 -9.69
C ILE A 1158 28.83 20.60 -10.69
N GLY A 1159 29.21 20.54 -11.97
CA GLY A 1159 28.65 21.38 -13.03
C GLY A 1159 29.13 22.84 -13.09
N MET A 1160 29.72 23.38 -12.01
CA MET A 1160 30.13 24.79 -11.95
C MET A 1160 31.18 25.16 -13.02
N ALA A 1161 30.91 26.25 -13.76
CA ALA A 1161 31.83 26.79 -14.75
C ALA A 1161 33.13 27.31 -14.11
N GLY A 1162 34.29 26.89 -14.64
CA GLY A 1162 35.62 27.17 -14.07
C GLY A 1162 36.10 28.64 -14.08
N ASN A 1163 35.26 29.59 -14.51
CA ASN A 1163 35.48 31.03 -14.37
C ASN A 1163 34.63 31.66 -13.23
N ARG A 1164 33.94 30.83 -12.43
CA ARG A 1164 33.15 31.23 -11.27
C ARG A 1164 33.80 30.69 -9.99
N ASN A 1165 33.56 31.36 -8.88
CA ASN A 1165 33.89 30.86 -7.55
C ASN A 1165 32.59 30.62 -6.80
N ALA A 1166 32.61 29.64 -5.89
CA ALA A 1166 31.54 29.38 -4.94
C ALA A 1166 32.03 29.62 -3.51
N THR A 1167 31.11 30.04 -2.66
CA THR A 1167 31.30 30.19 -1.23
C THR A 1167 30.17 29.46 -0.52
N ILE A 1168 30.54 28.46 0.26
CA ILE A 1168 29.70 27.81 1.26
C ILE A 1168 29.74 28.66 2.52
N VAL A 1169 28.57 28.94 3.11
CA VAL A 1169 28.48 29.64 4.40
C VAL A 1169 27.74 28.74 5.37
N ILE A 1170 28.41 28.37 6.46
CA ILE A 1170 27.82 27.67 7.61
C ILE A 1170 27.66 28.72 8.71
N ASP A 1171 26.43 29.00 9.14
CA ASP A 1171 26.10 30.11 10.02
C ASP A 1171 25.41 29.61 11.30
N TYR A 1172 26.20 29.14 12.28
CA TYR A 1172 25.71 28.62 13.57
C TYR A 1172 25.16 29.71 14.51
N ASP A 1173 25.19 30.98 14.12
CA ASP A 1173 24.52 32.07 14.84
C ASP A 1173 23.09 32.32 14.30
N ALA A 1174 22.74 31.71 13.16
CA ALA A 1174 21.48 31.90 12.43
C ALA A 1174 20.85 30.59 11.92
N ASP A 1175 21.48 29.45 12.19
CA ASP A 1175 21.05 28.09 11.86
C ASP A 1175 20.73 27.88 10.37
N GLU A 1176 21.63 28.41 9.53
CA GLU A 1176 21.53 28.36 8.06
C GLU A 1176 22.82 27.84 7.40
N PHE A 1177 22.66 26.93 6.43
CA PHE A 1177 23.69 26.56 5.46
C PHE A 1177 23.35 27.17 4.10
N ARG A 1178 24.26 27.99 3.53
CA ARG A 1178 24.01 28.74 2.29
C ARG A 1178 25.05 28.46 1.21
N PHE A 1179 24.59 28.30 -0.03
CA PHE A 1179 25.41 28.20 -1.24
C PHE A 1179 25.38 29.53 -2.01
N VAL A 1180 26.54 30.18 -2.13
CA VAL A 1180 26.69 31.45 -2.85
C VAL A 1180 27.59 31.26 -4.06
N MET A 1181 27.09 31.58 -5.26
CA MET A 1181 27.85 31.47 -6.52
C MET A 1181 28.08 32.86 -7.13
N GLY A 1182 29.35 33.20 -7.37
CA GLY A 1182 29.74 34.47 -7.99
C GLY A 1182 29.20 34.65 -9.42
N PRO A 1183 29.16 35.89 -9.96
CA PRO A 1183 28.41 36.23 -11.17
C PRO A 1183 28.87 35.52 -12.44
N ALA A 1184 27.93 35.34 -13.39
CA ALA A 1184 28.24 35.06 -14.80
C ALA A 1184 29.29 36.05 -15.33
N ASN A 1185 30.27 35.53 -16.08
CA ASN A 1185 31.41 36.30 -16.61
C ASN A 1185 32.31 36.97 -15.54
N GLY A 1186 32.32 36.47 -14.30
CA GLY A 1186 33.31 36.84 -13.29
C GLY A 1186 34.75 36.51 -13.68
N THR A 1187 35.72 37.09 -12.97
CA THR A 1187 37.15 36.72 -13.06
C THR A 1187 37.50 35.61 -12.06
N GLY A 1188 36.58 34.67 -11.84
CA GLY A 1188 36.78 33.54 -10.93
C GLY A 1188 37.77 32.52 -11.49
N THR A 1189 38.16 31.59 -10.64
CA THR A 1189 39.21 30.59 -10.83
C THR A 1189 38.71 29.15 -10.70
N GLY A 1190 37.41 28.94 -10.49
CA GLY A 1190 36.84 27.63 -10.13
C GLY A 1190 36.97 27.30 -8.64
N GLU A 1191 37.31 28.29 -7.80
CA GLU A 1191 37.59 28.07 -6.39
C GLU A 1191 36.30 27.91 -5.57
N ILE A 1192 36.26 26.88 -4.73
CA ILE A 1192 35.22 26.65 -3.72
C ILE A 1192 35.84 27.02 -2.38
N SER A 1193 35.11 27.82 -1.59
CA SER A 1193 35.55 28.39 -0.32
C SER A 1193 34.49 28.16 0.74
N THR A 1194 34.90 28.02 2.01
CA THR A 1194 33.96 27.88 3.13
C THR A 1194 34.16 29.02 4.12
N ILE A 1195 33.06 29.63 4.56
CA ILE A 1195 33.00 30.61 5.64
C ILE A 1195 32.17 29.99 6.77
N VAL A 1196 32.70 30.09 8.00
CA VAL A 1196 31.99 29.68 9.22
C VAL A 1196 31.71 30.92 10.06
N ILE A 1197 30.48 31.05 10.55
CA ILE A 1197 29.98 32.09 11.45
C ILE A 1197 29.40 31.38 12.68
N GLY A 1198 29.50 31.98 13.87
CA GLY A 1198 29.17 31.34 15.14
C GLY A 1198 30.18 30.26 15.56
N ALA A 1199 29.73 29.31 16.37
CA ALA A 1199 30.49 28.14 16.80
C ALA A 1199 29.59 26.90 16.88
N ASP A 1200 30.10 25.77 16.36
CA ASP A 1200 29.49 24.43 16.33
C ASP A 1200 29.18 23.82 17.71
N SER A 1201 29.69 24.45 18.77
CA SER A 1201 29.75 23.92 20.12
C SER A 1201 29.48 25.05 21.12
N ASN A 1202 28.22 25.48 21.19
CA ASN A 1202 27.78 26.44 22.20
C ASN A 1202 27.83 25.82 23.61
N VAL A 1203 29.00 25.88 24.26
CA VAL A 1203 29.41 25.23 25.54
C VAL A 1203 28.44 25.47 26.74
N ASN A 1204 27.45 26.36 26.61
CA ASN A 1204 26.43 26.62 27.63
C ASN A 1204 25.07 25.91 27.36
N TRP A 1205 24.96 25.09 26.32
CA TRP A 1205 23.70 24.47 25.89
C TRP A 1205 22.93 23.68 26.96
N PRO A 1206 23.58 22.83 27.79
CA PRO A 1206 22.92 22.16 28.92
C PRO A 1206 22.32 23.10 29.99
N GLN A 1207 22.40 24.43 29.83
CA GLN A 1207 21.89 25.44 30.75
C GLN A 1207 20.71 26.27 30.17
N LYS A 1208 20.37 26.13 28.88
CA LYS A 1208 19.12 26.65 28.29
C LYS A 1208 18.03 25.59 28.43
N ALA A 1209 17.06 25.79 29.32
CA ALA A 1209 15.98 24.82 29.56
C ALA A 1209 15.11 24.56 28.31
N ASP A 1210 15.09 25.54 27.41
CA ASP A 1210 14.39 25.64 26.14
C ASP A 1210 15.07 24.90 24.98
N MET A 1211 16.34 24.47 25.10
CA MET A 1211 17.05 23.72 24.04
C MET A 1211 17.72 22.42 24.53
N GLN A 1212 17.46 22.02 25.78
CA GLN A 1212 17.95 20.76 26.35
C GLN A 1212 17.43 19.53 25.58
N ASN A 1213 16.18 19.57 25.09
CA ASN A 1213 15.57 18.45 24.37
C ASN A 1213 16.26 18.21 23.01
N LEU A 1214 16.42 19.27 22.20
CA LEU A 1214 17.13 19.21 20.92
C LEU A 1214 18.59 18.77 21.10
N TRP A 1215 19.27 19.28 22.13
CA TRP A 1215 20.63 18.83 22.44
C TRP A 1215 20.70 17.34 22.73
N GLN A 1216 19.78 16.83 23.56
CA GLN A 1216 19.71 15.43 23.93
C GLN A 1216 19.47 14.57 22.68
N ALA A 1217 18.47 14.90 21.86
CA ALA A 1217 18.15 14.13 20.65
C ALA A 1217 19.29 14.10 19.61
N LEU A 1218 20.08 15.18 19.49
CA LEU A 1218 21.29 15.24 18.64
C LEU A 1218 22.47 14.37 19.15
N HIS A 1219 22.47 14.03 20.44
CA HIS A 1219 23.58 13.37 21.14
C HIS A 1219 23.19 12.03 21.80
N ASP A 1220 21.93 11.61 21.71
CA ASP A 1220 21.45 10.33 22.23
C ASP A 1220 22.14 9.18 21.50
N SER A 1221 23.03 8.50 22.21
CA SER A 1221 23.83 7.38 21.72
C SER A 1221 23.04 6.06 21.70
N GLN A 1222 21.73 6.12 21.46
CA GLN A 1222 20.79 5.04 21.79
C GLN A 1222 20.39 4.12 20.64
N LEU A 1223 20.73 4.44 19.40
CA LEU A 1223 20.34 3.66 18.22
C LEU A 1223 21.59 3.05 17.58
N SER A 1224 22.03 1.93 18.13
CA SER A 1224 23.20 1.17 17.65
C SER A 1224 22.91 -0.31 17.41
N SER A 1225 21.68 -0.79 17.65
CA SER A 1225 21.20 -2.02 17.04
C SER A 1225 20.43 -1.65 15.77
N VAL A 1226 20.94 -2.16 14.66
CA VAL A 1226 20.13 -2.50 13.50
C VAL A 1226 19.48 -3.82 13.91
N ASP A 1227 18.17 -3.82 14.11
CA ASP A 1227 17.40 -5.03 14.37
C ASP A 1227 16.85 -5.47 13.00
N ASP A 1228 17.37 -6.58 12.48
CA ASP A 1228 16.93 -7.18 11.22
C ASP A 1228 15.61 -7.95 11.46
N PRO A 1229 14.47 -7.50 10.88
CA PRO A 1229 13.18 -8.13 11.13
C PRO A 1229 13.04 -9.53 10.53
N LEU A 1230 13.91 -9.92 9.57
CA LEU A 1230 13.90 -11.24 8.96
C LEU A 1230 14.55 -12.32 9.84
N LEU A 1231 15.13 -11.94 10.99
CA LEU A 1231 15.73 -12.86 11.97
C LEU A 1231 14.81 -13.28 13.12
N LEU A 1232 13.53 -12.86 13.11
CA LEU A 1232 12.56 -13.11 14.20
C LEU A 1232 11.74 -14.41 14.03
#